data_AF-A0A8C1TIZ7-F1
#
_entry.id   AF-A0A8C1TIZ7-F1
#
_cell.length_a   1.000
_cell.length_b   1.000
_cell.length_c   1.000
_cell.angle_alpha   90.00
_cell.angle_beta   90.00
_cell.angle_gamma   90.00
#
_symmetry.space_group_name_H-M   'P 1'
#
loop_
_entity.id
_entity.type
_entity.pdbx_description
1 polymer ?
#
loop_
_entity_poly.entity_id
_entity_poly.type
_entity_poly.pdbx_seq_one_letter_code
_entity_poly.pdbx_strand_id
1 'polypeptide(L)'
;MDVYDPQTLGIVVFGGFMVFSAIGITLVSTFSMKETSYEEALAKQREDSGKIQPQRSDKKKKASEKKNKAKKKEEKPNGNLPEPEPEPEPILEPVVENSEPKAVPQVEPEPQPEPVPVPKPEPEVKPKPVVPEPALKIAECPVPPTVSAVVAPLAPALKEKKKKKVAKVELAPVKPVEVPEVVVKVEPVVAEVAVKAAVAPEVAVPPKTEEPKTEAPTKKKSKKKAEPVASVETVNVPQPSAYKNLVSSLNSASFSESETQKLFEIISKKAGKDSWQLASQKGDPLAALKKQLEEKEKQLTAEQGNIAAAKTRVKELTKELSSTKSKMTSVETRMSSELSSRGQEIAALQARMQASYQEHVKETQQLNSKIQSLQEQLENGPNAQLARLQQENSILRDALNQATSQAESRQNAELAKLRRDCVRLIRELKERTAAQHAEEERRKSLETKMAAAEEQLVQTKASHVEAEQALQKKLDRISEELREAQHGSTIFQAQVDEAKEQAKTLTELQERMRATETELKDRCEELEILRAQLSQTTTVTEEKPSVETEATAQAEIQYFDVFVCSLKEREDQLTSLEVEFNQLKEELDTVKRTQAEETQNRVNVADTERREYTAEIDQLKTSLKEKEDLVASLQTQLEKMESVSGAFNKSIIFACELREKNYAAVEALAAAERLRKERLSQAKAAQSETEQQLSSFQKDTRNAFQKLFPHISIETHQHSHMKVQQNSSTQCQDLQQKLDVSEESQRSLQAECEQYRSTLSETESMLKVLQKSVEDGELEWKSKISDAEQQKQGALDQVKVLEETIEKMNVERQDTDQLKRQVMLLEAQLEKQLESITISQTYAEEMSQLKALLSETQVQLVSAKAEAQQQRAELSLVKTQLEEATNELQTEEDIRQQVASNYEQVTHFREL
;
A
#
# COMPACT_ATOMS: atom_id res chain seq x y z
N MET A 1 30.88 -45.65 8.41
CA MET A 1 30.05 -44.59 9.00
C MET A 1 28.74 -44.61 8.26
N ASP A 2 27.64 -44.80 8.97
CA ASP A 2 26.32 -44.87 8.36
C ASP A 2 25.84 -43.48 7.97
N VAL A 3 25.41 -43.33 6.71
CA VAL A 3 24.98 -42.04 6.12
C VAL A 3 23.58 -41.61 6.62
N TYR A 4 23.01 -42.35 7.57
CA TYR A 4 21.67 -42.17 8.14
C TYR A 4 21.68 -41.92 9.66
N ASP A 5 22.85 -41.75 10.27
CA ASP A 5 22.92 -41.20 11.64
C ASP A 5 22.47 -39.72 11.63
N PRO A 6 21.46 -39.33 12.43
CA PRO A 6 20.97 -37.96 12.48
C PRO A 6 22.01 -36.94 12.96
N GLN A 7 23.01 -37.33 13.75
CA GLN A 7 24.09 -36.41 14.15
C GLN A 7 25.02 -36.12 12.97
N THR A 8 25.47 -37.17 12.26
CA THR A 8 26.27 -37.06 11.03
C THR A 8 25.51 -36.29 9.93
N LEU A 9 24.21 -36.56 9.74
CA LEU A 9 23.38 -35.82 8.78
C LEU A 9 23.24 -34.34 9.17
N GLY A 10 23.05 -34.04 10.46
CA GLY A 10 23.04 -32.68 10.98
C GLY A 10 24.35 -31.93 10.71
N ILE A 11 25.50 -32.58 10.95
CA ILE A 11 26.83 -32.01 10.67
C ILE A 11 27.02 -31.74 9.17
N VAL A 12 26.58 -32.65 8.29
CA VAL A 12 26.68 -32.47 6.83
C VAL A 12 25.79 -31.32 6.33
N VAL A 13 24.55 -31.24 6.81
CA VAL A 13 23.62 -30.16 6.42
C VAL A 13 24.09 -28.80 6.96
N PHE A 14 24.50 -28.73 8.23
CA PHE A 14 24.96 -27.48 8.84
C PHE A 14 26.30 -27.03 8.27
N GLY A 15 27.23 -27.96 8.03
CA GLY A 15 28.50 -27.68 7.34
C GLY A 15 28.28 -27.21 5.90
N GLY A 16 27.36 -27.84 5.15
CA GLY A 16 26.94 -27.39 3.83
C GLY A 16 26.38 -25.96 3.86
N PHE A 17 25.45 -25.67 4.78
CA PHE A 17 24.87 -24.33 4.92
C PHE A 17 25.92 -23.28 5.30
N MET A 18 26.90 -23.62 6.14
CA MET A 18 28.00 -22.74 6.51
C MET A 18 28.94 -22.45 5.33
N VAL A 19 29.23 -23.45 4.48
CA VAL A 19 30.02 -23.28 3.25
C VAL A 19 29.25 -22.43 2.23
N PHE A 20 27.95 -22.68 2.00
CA PHE A 20 27.14 -21.83 1.13
C PHE A 20 27.02 -20.39 1.66
N SER A 21 26.96 -20.20 2.98
CA SER A 21 26.99 -18.87 3.61
C SER A 21 28.33 -18.17 3.40
N ALA A 22 29.46 -18.88 3.54
CA ALA A 22 30.79 -18.34 3.28
C ALA A 22 31.00 -17.99 1.79
N ILE A 23 30.48 -18.79 0.87
CA ILE A 23 30.46 -18.50 -0.57
C ILE A 23 29.57 -17.28 -0.85
N GLY A 24 28.39 -17.19 -0.23
CA GLY A 24 27.51 -16.01 -0.33
C GLY A 24 28.18 -14.73 0.16
N ILE A 25 28.81 -14.76 1.34
CA ILE A 25 29.53 -13.62 1.92
C ILE A 25 30.73 -13.22 1.07
N THR A 26 31.51 -14.18 0.53
CA THR A 26 32.65 -13.87 -0.33
C THR A 26 32.23 -13.38 -1.73
N LEU A 27 31.12 -13.87 -2.30
CA LEU A 27 30.54 -13.32 -3.53
C LEU A 27 30.01 -11.89 -3.31
N VAL A 28 29.24 -11.66 -2.25
CA VAL A 28 28.77 -10.30 -1.88
C VAL A 28 29.96 -9.37 -1.61
N SER A 29 31.00 -9.83 -0.92
CA SER A 29 32.20 -9.02 -0.66
C SER A 29 33.03 -8.75 -1.92
N THR A 30 33.07 -9.66 -2.89
CA THR A 30 33.84 -9.46 -4.14
C THR A 30 33.08 -8.67 -5.20
N PHE A 31 31.74 -8.65 -5.16
CA PHE A 31 30.92 -7.74 -5.97
C PHE A 31 30.81 -6.33 -5.34
N SER A 32 30.57 -6.23 -4.03
CA SER A 32 30.41 -4.92 -3.35
C SER A 32 31.71 -4.11 -3.28
N MET A 33 32.88 -4.75 -3.47
CA MET A 33 34.17 -4.05 -3.63
C MET A 33 34.50 -3.67 -5.08
N LYS A 34 33.49 -3.66 -5.98
CA LYS A 34 33.61 -3.15 -7.36
C LYS A 34 32.65 -2.00 -7.69
N GLU A 35 32.12 -1.32 -6.67
CA GLU A 35 31.51 0.00 -6.86
C GLU A 35 32.59 1.08 -7.08
N THR A 36 33.06 1.22 -8.33
CA THR A 36 33.69 2.47 -8.76
C THR A 36 32.64 3.57 -8.68
N SER A 37 32.76 4.46 -7.71
CA SER A 37 31.73 5.47 -7.42
C SER A 37 31.44 6.35 -8.63
N TYR A 38 30.18 6.75 -8.80
CA TYR A 38 29.75 7.64 -9.88
C TYR A 38 30.48 9.00 -9.84
N GLU A 39 30.89 9.44 -8.65
CA GLU A 39 31.81 10.59 -8.46
C GLU A 39 33.21 10.33 -9.04
N GLU A 40 33.77 9.13 -8.89
CA GLU A 40 35.09 8.78 -9.43
C GLU A 40 35.07 8.70 -10.95
N ALA A 41 34.01 8.14 -11.53
CA ALA A 41 33.79 8.14 -12.98
C ALA A 41 33.70 9.57 -13.54
N LEU A 42 32.94 10.46 -12.88
CA LEU A 42 32.86 11.88 -13.24
C LEU A 42 34.17 12.64 -13.01
N ALA A 43 34.95 12.30 -11.97
CA ALA A 43 36.27 12.88 -11.73
C ALA A 43 37.25 12.51 -12.86
N LYS A 44 37.27 11.24 -13.28
CA LYS A 44 38.11 10.74 -14.37
C LYS A 44 37.74 11.38 -15.71
N GLN A 45 36.44 11.48 -16.01
CA GLN A 45 35.94 12.19 -17.19
C GLN A 45 36.31 13.69 -17.17
N ARG A 46 36.34 14.33 -16.00
CA ARG A 46 36.82 15.72 -15.82
C ARG A 46 38.33 15.85 -15.95
N GLU A 47 39.12 14.85 -15.55
CA GLU A 47 40.58 14.89 -15.72
C GLU A 47 40.99 14.71 -17.19
N ASP A 48 40.37 13.79 -17.91
CA ASP A 48 40.67 13.55 -19.33
C ASP A 48 40.16 14.69 -20.23
N SER A 49 38.98 15.26 -19.95
CA SER A 49 38.52 16.47 -20.65
C SER A 49 39.30 17.73 -20.24
N GLY A 50 39.81 17.79 -19.00
CA GLY A 50 40.65 18.88 -18.50
C GLY A 50 42.03 18.97 -19.16
N LYS A 51 42.52 17.88 -19.76
CA LYS A 51 43.83 17.83 -20.43
C LYS A 51 43.82 18.36 -21.88
N ILE A 52 42.67 18.75 -22.43
CA ILE A 52 42.56 19.25 -23.82
C ILE A 52 41.91 20.64 -23.91
N GLN A 53 42.50 21.65 -23.27
CA GLN A 53 42.41 23.03 -23.77
C GLN A 53 43.69 23.84 -23.51
N PRO A 54 44.35 24.40 -24.56
CA PRO A 54 45.67 25.01 -24.42
C PRO A 54 45.66 26.46 -23.91
N GLN A 55 46.68 26.76 -23.10
CA GLN A 55 46.92 28.04 -22.45
C GLN A 55 47.24 29.18 -23.44
N ARG A 56 46.48 30.28 -23.38
CA ARG A 56 46.93 31.61 -23.84
C ARG A 56 47.93 32.18 -22.81
N SER A 57 48.99 32.89 -23.16
CA SER A 57 49.61 33.17 -24.47
C SER A 57 50.89 33.99 -24.24
N ASP A 58 51.95 33.81 -25.04
CA ASP A 58 52.95 34.89 -25.18
C ASP A 58 53.80 34.88 -26.48
N LYS A 59 54.19 36.10 -26.89
CA LYS A 59 55.25 36.52 -27.84
C LYS A 59 55.59 35.68 -29.11
N LYS A 60 55.09 36.21 -30.25
CA LYS A 60 55.87 37.00 -31.26
C LYS A 60 56.43 36.32 -32.55
N LYS A 61 56.03 36.90 -33.69
CA LYS A 61 56.63 36.89 -35.08
C LYS A 61 56.34 35.73 -36.09
N LYS A 62 55.36 36.01 -36.96
CA LYS A 62 55.49 36.28 -38.43
C LYS A 62 55.57 35.09 -39.45
N ALA A 63 54.74 35.20 -40.50
CA ALA A 63 54.78 34.53 -41.83
C ALA A 63 54.34 33.04 -41.90
N SER A 64 53.74 32.52 -43.00
CA SER A 64 53.04 33.18 -44.14
C SER A 64 52.29 32.20 -45.07
N GLU A 65 51.15 32.67 -45.63
CA GLU A 65 50.59 32.36 -46.97
C GLU A 65 49.97 30.99 -47.38
N LYS A 66 48.98 31.12 -48.30
CA LYS A 66 48.46 30.17 -49.33
C LYS A 66 47.66 28.94 -48.83
N LYS A 67 46.39 28.76 -49.23
CA LYS A 67 45.84 28.32 -50.56
C LYS A 67 46.25 26.88 -50.89
N ASN A 68 45.39 25.97 -51.39
CA ASN A 68 44.04 26.07 -51.99
C ASN A 68 43.37 24.65 -51.92
N LYS A 69 42.08 24.50 -51.55
CA LYS A 69 40.87 24.52 -52.41
C LYS A 69 40.56 23.23 -53.22
N ALA A 70 39.35 22.69 -52.99
CA ALA A 70 38.51 21.82 -53.87
C ALA A 70 38.81 20.30 -53.98
N LYS A 71 37.86 19.41 -54.38
CA LYS A 71 36.36 19.35 -54.36
C LYS A 71 35.84 18.06 -55.05
N LYS A 72 34.78 17.40 -54.52
CA LYS A 72 34.06 16.21 -55.12
C LYS A 72 34.90 14.90 -55.20
N LYS A 73 34.35 13.69 -55.39
CA LYS A 73 32.95 13.21 -55.65
C LYS A 73 32.69 11.84 -54.94
N GLU A 74 31.67 11.12 -55.41
CA GLU A 74 31.20 9.72 -55.14
C GLU A 74 32.33 8.65 -54.97
N GLU A 75 32.08 7.41 -54.50
CA GLU A 75 30.87 6.55 -54.53
C GLU A 75 30.85 5.44 -53.42
N LYS A 76 29.78 4.64 -53.34
CA LYS A 76 29.71 3.32 -52.63
C LYS A 76 30.10 2.18 -53.61
N PRO A 77 30.37 0.90 -53.23
CA PRO A 77 29.95 0.17 -52.00
C PRO A 77 30.98 -0.82 -51.37
N ASN A 78 30.48 -1.64 -50.43
CA ASN A 78 31.02 -2.84 -49.73
C ASN A 78 32.27 -3.58 -50.25
N GLY A 79 33.09 -4.11 -49.32
CA GLY A 79 33.83 -5.37 -49.54
C GLY A 79 35.04 -5.69 -48.63
N ASN A 80 34.80 -6.37 -47.49
CA ASN A 80 35.72 -7.23 -46.70
C ASN A 80 37.10 -6.73 -46.17
N LEU A 81 37.51 -7.42 -45.08
CA LEU A 81 38.86 -7.45 -44.48
C LEU A 81 39.90 -8.07 -45.44
N PRO A 82 41.20 -7.74 -45.33
CA PRO A 82 42.05 -8.43 -44.34
C PRO A 82 43.06 -7.56 -43.57
N GLU A 83 43.53 -8.15 -42.47
CA GLU A 83 44.81 -7.92 -41.76
C GLU A 83 46.06 -8.03 -42.70
N PRO A 84 47.29 -7.58 -42.31
CA PRO A 84 47.89 -7.84 -40.98
C PRO A 84 48.73 -6.74 -40.31
N GLU A 85 49.09 -7.05 -39.06
CA GLU A 85 50.16 -6.47 -38.23
C GLU A 85 51.57 -6.73 -38.83
N PRO A 86 52.65 -6.08 -38.32
CA PRO A 86 53.35 -6.67 -37.16
C PRO A 86 54.00 -5.67 -36.17
N GLU A 87 54.25 -6.15 -34.94
CA GLU A 87 55.19 -5.56 -33.98
C GLU A 87 56.68 -5.76 -34.41
N PRO A 88 57.70 -5.28 -33.65
CA PRO A 88 58.15 -6.04 -32.46
C PRO A 88 58.62 -5.21 -31.23
N GLU A 89 58.37 -5.75 -30.04
CA GLU A 89 59.35 -6.32 -29.06
C GLU A 89 60.88 -6.04 -29.25
N PRO A 90 61.78 -6.16 -28.21
CA PRO A 90 62.02 -7.48 -27.54
C PRO A 90 62.76 -7.56 -26.15
N ILE A 91 63.01 -8.82 -25.71
CA ILE A 91 64.27 -9.33 -25.06
C ILE A 91 64.50 -9.15 -23.52
N LEU A 92 64.92 -10.15 -22.69
CA LEU A 92 65.06 -11.63 -22.84
C LEU A 92 65.43 -12.41 -21.51
N GLU A 93 64.91 -13.64 -21.32
CA GLU A 93 65.55 -14.92 -20.84
C GLU A 93 66.29 -15.11 -19.48
N PRO A 94 66.77 -16.35 -19.08
CA PRO A 94 66.86 -17.66 -19.82
C PRO A 94 66.41 -19.00 -19.14
N VAL A 95 65.96 -19.96 -20.00
CA VAL A 95 66.28 -21.45 -20.08
C VAL A 95 66.03 -22.34 -18.83
N VAL A 96 65.31 -23.49 -18.85
CA VAL A 96 65.41 -24.83 -19.56
C VAL A 96 64.05 -25.61 -19.45
N GLU A 97 63.67 -26.76 -20.07
CA GLU A 97 64.12 -27.62 -21.20
C GLU A 97 62.98 -28.59 -21.69
N ASN A 98 63.11 -29.12 -22.92
CA ASN A 98 62.71 -30.44 -23.50
C ASN A 98 61.41 -31.27 -23.15
N SER A 99 60.58 -31.44 -24.19
CA SER A 99 60.26 -32.72 -24.90
C SER A 99 58.92 -33.49 -24.77
N GLU A 100 58.54 -34.06 -25.94
CA GLU A 100 57.39 -34.87 -26.39
C GLU A 100 57.34 -36.34 -25.85
N PRO A 101 56.33 -37.25 -26.12
CA PRO A 101 55.52 -37.37 -27.37
C PRO A 101 54.05 -37.95 -27.36
N LYS A 102 53.38 -37.84 -28.54
CA LYS A 102 52.43 -38.81 -29.19
C LYS A 102 51.02 -39.16 -28.61
N ALA A 103 49.96 -38.95 -29.41
CA ALA A 103 49.15 -39.99 -30.13
C ALA A 103 47.72 -39.51 -30.58
N VAL A 104 47.17 -40.10 -31.66
CA VAL A 104 45.87 -39.76 -32.33
C VAL A 104 45.20 -41.08 -32.80
N PRO A 105 43.89 -41.35 -32.56
CA PRO A 105 42.80 -41.20 -33.58
C PRO A 105 41.37 -40.98 -33.00
N GLN A 106 40.22 -40.96 -33.74
CA GLN A 106 39.76 -40.41 -35.05
C GLN A 106 38.29 -40.92 -35.31
N VAL A 107 37.48 -40.27 -36.19
CA VAL A 107 36.18 -40.76 -36.78
C VAL A 107 34.95 -40.78 -35.81
N GLU A 108 33.65 -40.71 -36.19
CA GLU A 108 32.81 -39.92 -37.14
C GLU A 108 31.28 -40.23 -36.81
N PRO A 109 30.20 -40.04 -37.61
CA PRO A 109 28.92 -39.52 -37.07
C PRO A 109 27.61 -40.34 -37.37
N GLU A 110 26.45 -39.75 -37.01
CA GLU A 110 25.05 -39.79 -37.57
C GLU A 110 24.44 -41.07 -38.23
N PRO A 111 23.10 -41.29 -38.20
CA PRO A 111 22.14 -40.45 -38.96
C PRO A 111 20.69 -40.29 -38.41
N GLN A 112 19.88 -39.51 -39.14
CA GLN A 112 18.44 -39.23 -38.94
C GLN A 112 17.51 -40.35 -39.52
N PRO A 113 16.16 -40.22 -39.42
CA PRO A 113 15.43 -39.60 -40.55
C PRO A 113 14.16 -38.77 -40.24
N GLU A 114 13.74 -38.03 -41.27
CA GLU A 114 12.56 -37.15 -41.49
C GLU A 114 11.32 -37.92 -42.10
N PRO A 115 10.22 -37.33 -42.66
CA PRO A 115 9.37 -36.15 -42.31
C PRO A 115 7.82 -36.29 -42.57
N VAL A 116 7.02 -35.23 -42.26
CA VAL A 116 5.65 -34.82 -42.77
C VAL A 116 4.41 -35.77 -42.62
N PRO A 117 3.12 -35.34 -42.87
CA PRO A 117 2.56 -34.02 -43.29
C PRO A 117 1.38 -33.43 -42.46
N VAL A 118 0.93 -32.22 -42.84
CA VAL A 118 -0.23 -31.44 -42.31
C VAL A 118 -1.36 -31.33 -43.36
N PRO A 119 -2.65 -31.25 -42.95
CA PRO A 119 -3.67 -30.56 -43.76
C PRO A 119 -4.62 -29.61 -42.98
N LYS A 120 -5.11 -28.58 -43.69
CA LYS A 120 -6.29 -27.70 -43.44
C LYS A 120 -7.11 -27.72 -44.76
N PRO A 121 -8.45 -27.43 -44.82
CA PRO A 121 -9.07 -26.18 -44.31
C PRO A 121 -10.56 -26.27 -43.86
N GLU A 122 -11.22 -25.11 -43.75
CA GLU A 122 -12.65 -24.79 -43.44
C GLU A 122 -13.66 -25.15 -44.57
N PRO A 123 -15.00 -25.21 -44.32
CA PRO A 123 -15.89 -24.01 -44.28
C PRO A 123 -17.17 -24.06 -43.37
N GLU A 124 -18.00 -23.02 -43.50
CA GLU A 124 -19.19 -22.59 -42.70
C GLU A 124 -20.41 -23.55 -42.60
N VAL A 125 -21.30 -23.30 -41.60
CA VAL A 125 -22.77 -23.05 -41.78
C VAL A 125 -23.48 -22.64 -40.45
N LYS A 126 -24.57 -21.84 -40.52
CA LYS A 126 -25.46 -21.40 -39.40
C LYS A 126 -26.75 -22.25 -39.35
N PRO A 127 -27.43 -22.49 -38.19
CA PRO A 127 -28.42 -21.52 -37.67
C PRO A 127 -28.72 -21.55 -36.13
N LYS A 128 -29.58 -20.62 -35.65
CA LYS A 128 -30.31 -20.66 -34.34
C LYS A 128 -31.57 -21.55 -34.45
N PRO A 129 -32.12 -22.14 -33.35
CA PRO A 129 -33.23 -21.48 -32.61
C PRO A 129 -33.46 -21.83 -31.09
N VAL A 130 -34.00 -20.85 -30.34
CA VAL A 130 -35.15 -20.95 -29.37
C VAL A 130 -35.16 -21.97 -28.19
N VAL A 131 -34.95 -21.48 -26.94
CA VAL A 131 -35.92 -21.34 -25.78
C VAL A 131 -37.06 -22.38 -25.62
N PRO A 132 -37.54 -22.84 -24.41
CA PRO A 132 -37.45 -22.26 -23.04
C PRO A 132 -37.08 -23.21 -21.87
N GLU A 133 -37.00 -22.62 -20.67
CA GLU A 133 -37.07 -23.23 -19.32
C GLU A 133 -38.54 -23.32 -18.82
N PRO A 134 -38.93 -24.35 -18.05
CA PRO A 134 -40.18 -24.35 -17.26
C PRO A 134 -39.95 -24.45 -15.74
N ALA A 135 -40.56 -23.55 -14.97
CA ALA A 135 -40.70 -23.65 -13.51
C ALA A 135 -42.08 -24.21 -13.11
N LEU A 136 -42.25 -24.69 -11.86
CA LEU A 136 -43.56 -24.75 -11.18
C LEU A 136 -43.43 -24.85 -9.64
N LYS A 137 -44.56 -24.68 -8.92
CA LYS A 137 -44.72 -24.64 -7.45
C LYS A 137 -45.98 -25.43 -7.02
N ILE A 138 -46.26 -25.52 -5.70
CA ILE A 138 -47.52 -25.80 -4.93
C ILE A 138 -47.17 -26.77 -3.76
N ALA A 139 -47.25 -26.37 -2.48
CA ALA A 139 -48.39 -26.43 -1.50
C ALA A 139 -48.82 -27.87 -1.10
N GLU A 140 -49.37 -28.20 0.08
CA GLU A 140 -50.13 -27.41 1.09
C GLU A 140 -50.03 -28.03 2.54
N CYS A 141 -50.78 -27.54 3.55
CA CYS A 141 -50.69 -27.90 5.00
C CYS A 141 -51.77 -28.90 5.49
N PRO A 142 -51.72 -29.40 6.77
CA PRO A 142 -52.51 -28.77 7.86
C PRO A 142 -51.92 -28.88 9.32
N VAL A 143 -52.70 -28.42 10.32
CA VAL A 143 -52.46 -28.32 11.79
C VAL A 143 -53.76 -28.74 12.55
N PRO A 144 -54.07 -28.51 13.87
CA PRO A 144 -53.39 -27.84 15.03
C PRO A 144 -53.13 -28.88 16.18
N PRO A 145 -53.07 -28.59 17.52
CA PRO A 145 -52.93 -27.36 18.34
C PRO A 145 -51.52 -27.29 19.02
N THR A 146 -51.18 -26.98 20.30
CA THR A 146 -51.80 -26.73 21.65
C THR A 146 -50.70 -26.05 22.56
N VAL A 147 -50.78 -25.59 23.83
CA VAL A 147 -51.76 -25.54 24.96
C VAL A 147 -51.58 -24.22 25.79
N SER A 148 -52.41 -24.01 26.82
CA SER A 148 -52.36 -23.04 27.94
C SER A 148 -51.12 -23.11 28.87
N ALA A 149 -50.78 -22.12 29.74
CA ALA A 149 -51.13 -20.68 29.90
C ALA A 149 -50.32 -20.04 31.08
N VAL A 150 -50.73 -18.85 31.58
CA VAL A 150 -50.35 -18.15 32.85
C VAL A 150 -49.11 -17.23 32.79
N VAL A 151 -49.06 -15.97 33.25
CA VAL A 151 -50.07 -14.92 33.64
C VAL A 151 -49.42 -13.51 33.55
N ALA A 152 -50.22 -12.45 33.42
CA ALA A 152 -49.89 -11.04 33.74
C ALA A 152 -51.14 -10.41 34.43
N PRO A 153 -51.06 -9.31 35.23
CA PRO A 153 -50.95 -7.94 34.67
C PRO A 153 -50.37 -6.82 35.59
N LEU A 154 -50.14 -5.61 35.00
CA LEU A 154 -50.59 -4.27 35.46
C LEU A 154 -49.60 -3.11 35.13
N ALA A 155 -50.17 -1.95 34.77
CA ALA A 155 -49.48 -0.66 34.59
C ALA A 155 -50.47 0.50 34.80
N PRO A 156 -50.01 1.67 35.27
CA PRO A 156 -50.22 2.91 34.49
C PRO A 156 -49.10 3.97 34.65
N ALA A 157 -49.04 5.11 33.95
CA ALA A 157 -49.35 5.46 32.54
C ALA A 157 -49.11 6.98 32.30
N LEU A 158 -48.18 7.37 31.41
CA LEU A 158 -47.99 8.73 30.82
C LEU A 158 -47.14 8.51 29.53
N LYS A 159 -47.55 8.77 28.27
CA LYS A 159 -47.96 10.03 27.58
C LYS A 159 -46.84 11.10 27.65
N GLU A 160 -46.29 11.64 26.57
CA GLU A 160 -46.82 11.93 25.20
C GLU A 160 -45.81 11.55 24.05
N LYS A 161 -46.24 11.06 22.85
CA LYS A 161 -46.35 11.74 21.51
C LYS A 161 -45.05 12.38 20.97
N LYS A 162 -44.58 12.27 19.69
CA LYS A 162 -45.03 11.75 18.36
C LYS A 162 -43.79 11.17 17.62
N LYS A 163 -43.81 10.05 16.85
CA LYS A 163 -44.26 9.82 15.44
C LYS A 163 -43.59 10.76 14.40
N LYS A 164 -43.13 10.33 13.20
CA LYS A 164 -43.18 9.02 12.44
C LYS A 164 -41.79 8.30 12.48
N LYS A 165 -41.31 7.29 11.71
CA LYS A 165 -41.68 6.35 10.60
C LYS A 165 -41.83 6.79 9.10
N VAL A 166 -41.59 5.97 8.06
CA VAL A 166 -40.53 4.98 7.65
C VAL A 166 -40.91 4.35 6.28
N ALA A 167 -39.97 4.26 5.31
CA ALA A 167 -40.01 3.56 3.99
C ALA A 167 -38.64 3.77 3.27
N LYS A 168 -38.00 2.95 2.41
CA LYS A 168 -38.14 1.58 1.80
C LYS A 168 -39.17 1.35 0.66
N VAL A 169 -38.77 0.53 -0.34
CA VAL A 169 -39.48 0.04 -1.57
C VAL A 169 -39.51 1.06 -2.73
N GLU A 170 -39.08 0.81 -4.00
CA GLU A 170 -38.32 -0.28 -4.67
C GLU A 170 -37.75 0.16 -6.06
N LEU A 171 -36.87 -0.66 -6.69
CA LEU A 171 -36.48 -0.78 -8.13
C LEU A 171 -35.97 0.50 -8.90
N ALA A 172 -34.85 0.58 -9.64
CA ALA A 172 -34.11 -0.29 -10.60
C ALA A 172 -34.69 -0.34 -12.04
N PRO A 173 -33.90 -0.53 -13.14
CA PRO A 173 -32.46 -0.26 -13.40
C PRO A 173 -32.21 0.45 -14.78
N VAL A 174 -30.94 0.66 -15.21
CA VAL A 174 -30.38 0.53 -16.59
C VAL A 174 -28.88 0.92 -16.64
N LYS A 175 -28.12 0.47 -17.65
CA LYS A 175 -26.64 0.59 -17.81
C LYS A 175 -26.25 1.37 -19.11
N PRO A 176 -24.95 1.60 -19.45
CA PRO A 176 -24.50 2.80 -20.18
C PRO A 176 -24.30 2.62 -21.69
N VAL A 177 -23.99 3.73 -22.37
CA VAL A 177 -23.29 3.80 -23.67
C VAL A 177 -22.26 4.94 -23.62
N GLU A 178 -21.14 4.78 -24.32
CA GLU A 178 -19.99 5.70 -24.32
C GLU A 178 -20.00 6.72 -25.49
N VAL A 179 -18.94 7.52 -25.54
CA VAL A 179 -18.60 8.48 -26.62
C VAL A 179 -18.53 7.80 -28.00
N PRO A 180 -18.71 8.54 -29.10
CA PRO A 180 -17.51 8.77 -29.90
C PRO A 180 -17.33 10.19 -30.49
N GLU A 181 -16.05 10.50 -30.65
CA GLU A 181 -15.41 11.57 -31.41
C GLU A 181 -15.75 11.55 -32.92
N VAL A 182 -15.91 12.73 -33.54
CA VAL A 182 -15.84 12.92 -35.01
C VAL A 182 -15.20 14.27 -35.34
N VAL A 183 -14.41 14.32 -36.42
CA VAL A 183 -13.61 15.47 -36.88
C VAL A 183 -13.94 15.80 -38.36
N VAL A 184 -13.77 17.07 -38.75
CA VAL A 184 -13.72 17.60 -40.14
C VAL A 184 -15.06 17.79 -40.94
N LYS A 185 -15.56 19.04 -40.88
CA LYS A 185 -15.61 20.06 -41.99
C LYS A 185 -16.57 19.91 -43.20
N VAL A 186 -16.98 21.09 -43.70
CA VAL A 186 -17.48 21.50 -45.06
C VAL A 186 -18.96 21.93 -45.14
N GLU A 187 -19.19 23.19 -45.55
CA GLU A 187 -20.49 23.83 -45.90
C GLU A 187 -21.06 23.33 -47.24
N PRO A 188 -22.37 23.52 -47.56
CA PRO A 188 -22.76 24.76 -48.30
C PRO A 188 -24.24 25.28 -48.19
N VAL A 189 -24.40 26.61 -48.19
CA VAL A 189 -25.29 27.41 -49.10
C VAL A 189 -26.85 27.44 -48.94
N VAL A 190 -27.33 28.60 -48.43
CA VAL A 190 -28.41 29.51 -48.95
C VAL A 190 -29.93 29.23 -48.74
N ALA A 191 -30.70 30.35 -48.75
CA ALA A 191 -32.16 30.59 -48.65
C ALA A 191 -32.70 30.70 -47.20
N GLU A 192 -33.10 31.84 -46.64
CA GLU A 192 -33.64 33.14 -47.11
C GLU A 192 -35.13 33.14 -47.53
N VAL A 193 -35.99 33.76 -46.69
CA VAL A 193 -36.98 34.84 -46.98
C VAL A 193 -37.90 35.05 -45.75
N ALA A 194 -38.41 36.27 -45.53
CA ALA A 194 -39.16 36.70 -44.34
C ALA A 194 -40.59 37.21 -44.61
N VAL A 195 -41.43 37.32 -43.56
CA VAL A 195 -42.65 38.17 -43.52
C VAL A 195 -42.79 38.86 -42.14
N LYS A 196 -43.51 39.99 -42.07
CA LYS A 196 -43.59 40.98 -40.96
C LYS A 196 -44.94 40.98 -40.21
N ALA A 197 -44.97 41.50 -38.97
CA ALA A 197 -45.98 42.44 -38.42
C ALA A 197 -45.55 42.90 -36.99
N ALA A 198 -45.32 44.19 -36.70
CA ALA A 198 -46.27 45.22 -36.15
C ALA A 198 -46.55 45.05 -34.62
N VAL A 199 -46.75 46.04 -33.72
CA VAL A 199 -47.12 47.49 -33.75
C VAL A 199 -46.43 48.26 -32.58
N ALA A 200 -46.42 49.61 -32.57
CA ALA A 200 -46.05 50.54 -31.47
C ALA A 200 -46.96 51.81 -31.53
N PRO A 201 -46.97 52.82 -30.59
CA PRO A 201 -45.99 53.13 -29.52
C PRO A 201 -46.51 53.75 -28.16
N GLU A 202 -45.56 54.23 -27.33
CA GLU A 202 -45.63 55.22 -26.21
C GLU A 202 -46.30 54.79 -24.85
N VAL A 203 -46.27 55.52 -23.70
CA VAL A 203 -46.02 56.97 -23.38
C VAL A 203 -45.43 57.22 -21.95
N ALA A 204 -44.88 58.44 -21.71
CA ALA A 204 -44.77 59.21 -20.43
C ALA A 204 -43.67 58.93 -19.35
N VAL A 205 -43.14 60.03 -18.75
CA VAL A 205 -42.03 60.24 -17.74
C VAL A 205 -42.10 61.74 -17.27
N PRO A 206 -41.49 62.30 -16.17
CA PRO A 206 -40.55 61.83 -15.11
C PRO A 206 -41.28 61.61 -13.74
N PRO A 207 -40.87 61.98 -12.48
CA PRO A 207 -39.81 62.88 -11.88
C PRO A 207 -38.36 62.32 -11.87
N LYS A 208 -37.25 62.97 -11.43
CA LYS A 208 -36.86 64.17 -10.59
C LYS A 208 -36.68 63.96 -9.06
N THR A 209 -35.52 64.25 -8.44
CA THR A 209 -34.17 64.55 -8.99
C THR A 209 -33.06 63.85 -8.16
N GLU A 210 -32.01 64.39 -7.48
CA GLU A 210 -31.39 65.72 -7.22
C GLU A 210 -29.90 65.49 -6.78
N GLU A 211 -29.09 66.54 -6.52
CA GLU A 211 -27.61 66.46 -6.37
C GLU A 211 -27.09 67.25 -5.12
N PRO A 212 -25.90 66.92 -4.56
CA PRO A 212 -24.61 67.52 -4.99
C PRO A 212 -23.40 66.54 -4.80
N LYS A 213 -22.08 66.86 -4.78
CA LYS A 213 -21.28 68.12 -4.80
C LYS A 213 -19.84 67.88 -5.34
N THR A 214 -18.94 68.86 -5.15
CA THR A 214 -17.62 69.03 -5.79
C THR A 214 -16.63 69.83 -4.93
N GLU A 215 -15.32 69.69 -5.15
CA GLU A 215 -14.36 70.83 -5.04
C GLU A 215 -13.15 70.67 -5.98
N ALA A 216 -12.69 71.77 -6.60
CA ALA A 216 -11.52 71.80 -7.50
C ALA A 216 -11.06 73.23 -7.84
N PRO A 217 -9.75 73.41 -8.11
CA PRO A 217 -9.19 74.36 -9.08
C PRO A 217 -8.61 73.58 -10.30
N THR A 218 -8.14 74.16 -11.42
CA THR A 218 -7.77 75.56 -11.71
C THR A 218 -8.33 76.02 -13.08
N LYS A 219 -7.59 76.82 -13.86
CA LYS A 219 -7.95 77.54 -15.11
C LYS A 219 -6.65 77.71 -15.94
N LYS A 220 -6.61 77.93 -17.27
CA LYS A 220 -7.50 78.74 -18.14
C LYS A 220 -7.52 78.28 -19.62
N LYS A 221 -8.71 78.41 -20.26
CA LYS A 221 -8.99 78.82 -21.68
C LYS A 221 -8.41 77.98 -22.86
N SER A 222 -9.21 77.28 -23.69
CA SER A 222 -10.25 77.68 -24.71
C SER A 222 -9.67 77.95 -26.12
N LYS A 223 -10.31 77.66 -27.29
CA LYS A 223 -11.71 77.29 -27.63
C LYS A 223 -11.77 76.46 -28.95
N LYS A 224 -12.91 75.78 -29.17
CA LYS A 224 -13.27 74.83 -30.25
C LYS A 224 -13.30 75.38 -31.71
N LYS A 225 -13.07 74.47 -32.69
CA LYS A 225 -13.59 74.38 -34.09
C LYS A 225 -12.66 74.83 -35.26
N ALA A 226 -12.18 73.86 -36.05
CA ALA A 226 -11.79 74.03 -37.46
C ALA A 226 -11.75 72.67 -38.23
N GLU A 227 -12.40 72.62 -39.39
CA GLU A 227 -12.29 71.63 -40.49
C GLU A 227 -13.10 72.22 -41.68
N PRO A 228 -12.76 71.98 -42.96
CA PRO A 228 -11.53 71.42 -43.53
C PRO A 228 -10.64 72.50 -44.18
N VAL A 229 -9.47 72.12 -44.69
CA VAL A 229 -8.67 72.92 -45.64
C VAL A 229 -8.24 72.01 -46.80
N ALA A 230 -8.39 72.52 -48.03
CA ALA A 230 -7.97 71.84 -49.25
C ALA A 230 -6.69 72.46 -49.81
N SER A 231 -6.04 71.72 -50.71
CA SER A 231 -5.06 72.19 -51.70
C SER A 231 -3.79 72.88 -51.20
N VAL A 232 -2.71 72.10 -51.32
CA VAL A 232 -1.33 72.52 -51.63
C VAL A 232 -1.25 73.80 -52.46
N GLU A 233 -0.36 74.72 -52.10
CA GLU A 233 0.32 75.60 -53.06
C GLU A 233 1.77 75.87 -52.63
N THR A 234 2.73 75.53 -53.49
CA THR A 234 4.16 75.84 -53.34
C THR A 234 4.51 77.12 -54.09
N VAL A 235 5.45 77.91 -53.55
CA VAL A 235 5.76 79.28 -53.99
C VAL A 235 7.09 79.35 -54.77
N ASN A 236 7.28 80.42 -55.57
CA ASN A 236 8.46 80.82 -56.37
C ASN A 236 8.69 80.03 -57.68
N VAL A 237 8.92 80.60 -58.88
CA VAL A 237 8.98 81.99 -59.46
C VAL A 237 8.76 81.87 -61.01
N PRO A 238 8.66 82.92 -61.88
CA PRO A 238 8.12 84.28 -61.79
C PRO A 238 6.97 84.62 -62.81
N GLN A 239 6.20 85.66 -62.46
CA GLN A 239 5.49 86.67 -63.27
C GLN A 239 5.56 86.67 -64.83
N PRO A 240 4.39 86.78 -65.49
CA PRO A 240 4.24 87.65 -66.67
C PRO A 240 2.93 88.49 -66.65
N SER A 241 2.88 89.57 -65.86
CA SER A 241 1.63 90.36 -65.63
C SER A 241 1.48 91.67 -66.41
N ALA A 242 2.55 92.22 -66.99
CA ALA A 242 2.54 93.58 -67.55
C ALA A 242 1.55 93.80 -68.72
N TYR A 243 1.32 92.78 -69.56
CA TYR A 243 0.55 92.94 -70.80
C TYR A 243 -0.96 93.04 -70.59
N LYS A 244 -1.51 92.32 -69.59
CA LYS A 244 -2.97 92.37 -69.30
C LYS A 244 -3.42 93.74 -68.78
N ASN A 245 -2.58 94.39 -67.98
CA ASN A 245 -2.89 95.73 -67.46
C ASN A 245 -2.88 96.76 -68.60
N LEU A 246 -1.91 96.69 -69.52
CA LEU A 246 -1.81 97.59 -70.66
C LEU A 246 -3.01 97.47 -71.61
N VAL A 247 -3.45 96.25 -71.93
CA VAL A 247 -4.65 95.99 -72.74
C VAL A 247 -5.93 96.45 -72.03
N SER A 248 -6.00 96.33 -70.70
CA SER A 248 -7.14 96.80 -69.92
C SER A 248 -7.24 98.33 -69.87
N SER A 249 -6.11 99.03 -69.75
CA SER A 249 -6.06 100.50 -69.88
C SER A 249 -6.41 100.98 -71.28
N LEU A 250 -5.97 100.29 -72.35
CA LEU A 250 -6.32 100.67 -73.72
C LEU A 250 -7.83 100.56 -73.98
N ASN A 251 -8.48 99.50 -73.49
CA ASN A 251 -9.92 99.27 -73.67
C ASN A 251 -10.82 100.09 -72.73
N SER A 252 -10.26 100.86 -71.79
CA SER A 252 -11.01 101.73 -70.86
C SER A 252 -10.71 103.22 -71.03
N ALA A 253 -9.84 103.59 -71.97
CA ALA A 253 -9.52 104.98 -72.28
C ALA A 253 -10.45 105.55 -73.38
N SER A 254 -11.43 106.35 -72.98
CA SER A 254 -12.23 107.16 -73.90
C SER A 254 -11.42 108.37 -74.38
N PHE A 255 -10.63 108.21 -75.45
CA PHE A 255 -9.92 109.32 -76.10
C PHE A 255 -10.90 110.43 -76.51
N SER A 256 -10.53 111.70 -76.32
CA SER A 256 -11.31 112.80 -76.91
C SER A 256 -11.17 112.78 -78.44
N GLU A 257 -12.17 113.33 -79.14
CA GLU A 257 -12.13 113.41 -80.62
C GLU A 257 -10.85 114.11 -81.12
N SER A 258 -10.36 115.12 -80.39
CA SER A 258 -9.11 115.83 -80.71
C SER A 258 -7.84 114.98 -80.55
N GLU A 259 -7.86 114.00 -79.64
CA GLU A 259 -6.75 113.06 -79.43
C GLU A 259 -6.85 111.88 -80.41
N THR A 260 -8.07 111.42 -80.72
CA THR A 260 -8.31 110.45 -81.79
C THR A 260 -7.87 111.01 -83.14
N GLN A 261 -8.14 112.29 -83.44
CA GLN A 261 -7.67 112.98 -84.64
C GLN A 261 -6.14 113.13 -84.65
N LYS A 262 -5.50 113.45 -83.51
CA LYS A 262 -4.02 113.45 -83.41
C LYS A 262 -3.41 112.06 -83.59
N LEU A 263 -4.06 111.01 -83.07
CA LEU A 263 -3.64 109.63 -83.30
C LEU A 263 -3.77 109.26 -84.79
N PHE A 264 -4.85 109.68 -85.43
CA PHE A 264 -5.05 109.53 -86.88
C PHE A 264 -4.01 110.32 -87.69
N GLU A 265 -3.64 111.52 -87.25
CA GLU A 265 -2.58 112.34 -87.84
C GLU A 265 -1.19 111.70 -87.69
N ILE A 266 -0.89 111.11 -86.52
CA ILE A 266 0.38 110.40 -86.26
C ILE A 266 0.47 109.10 -87.06
N ILE A 267 -0.63 108.34 -87.16
CA ILE A 267 -0.71 107.14 -88.00
C ILE A 267 -0.57 107.53 -89.48
N SER A 268 -1.24 108.61 -89.93
CA SER A 268 -1.12 109.13 -91.30
C SER A 268 0.28 109.68 -91.60
N LYS A 269 0.95 110.32 -90.64
CA LYS A 269 2.34 110.77 -90.75
C LYS A 269 3.37 109.63 -90.71
N LYS A 270 2.97 108.43 -90.29
CA LYS A 270 3.81 107.21 -90.37
C LYS A 270 3.47 106.31 -91.56
N ALA A 271 2.30 106.47 -92.17
CA ALA A 271 1.96 105.96 -93.50
C ALA A 271 2.54 106.87 -94.60
N GLY A 272 3.87 107.00 -94.63
CA GLY A 272 4.57 107.87 -95.58
C GLY A 272 4.29 107.49 -97.05
N LYS A 273 4.00 108.51 -97.86
CA LYS A 273 3.97 108.39 -99.33
C LYS A 273 5.41 108.25 -99.88
N ASP A 274 5.48 108.00 -101.18
CA ASP A 274 6.67 108.16 -102.03
C ASP A 274 7.79 107.12 -101.87
N SER A 275 7.51 105.88 -102.31
CA SER A 275 8.56 104.96 -102.80
C SER A 275 8.03 103.91 -103.79
N TRP A 276 7.32 104.33 -104.86
CA TRP A 276 6.83 103.45 -105.93
C TRP A 276 6.83 104.11 -107.32
N GLN A 277 8.00 104.57 -107.79
CA GLN A 277 8.27 104.78 -109.22
C GLN A 277 9.67 104.31 -109.60
N LEU A 278 9.80 103.81 -110.84
CA LEU A 278 11.04 103.35 -111.52
C LEU A 278 11.86 102.22 -110.85
N ALA A 279 11.56 100.95 -111.20
CA ALA A 279 12.58 99.96 -111.58
C ALA A 279 12.02 98.58 -112.07
N SER A 280 11.28 98.54 -113.19
CA SER A 280 11.38 97.43 -114.19
C SER A 280 10.60 97.76 -115.47
N GLN A 281 10.83 97.01 -116.55
CA GLN A 281 10.34 97.32 -117.90
C GLN A 281 9.13 96.47 -118.32
N LYS A 282 8.23 97.09 -119.12
CA LYS A 282 7.23 96.47 -120.02
C LYS A 282 6.36 95.35 -119.39
N GLY A 283 5.29 95.74 -118.69
CA GLY A 283 4.16 94.88 -118.35
C GLY A 283 2.90 95.68 -118.05
N ASP A 284 1.72 95.16 -118.40
CA ASP A 284 0.43 95.80 -118.12
C ASP A 284 0.09 95.73 -116.61
N PRO A 285 -0.18 96.87 -115.92
CA PRO A 285 -0.54 96.86 -114.50
C PRO A 285 -1.81 96.07 -114.20
N LEU A 286 -2.76 95.95 -115.14
CA LEU A 286 -3.99 95.18 -114.96
C LEU A 286 -3.69 93.68 -114.80
N ALA A 287 -2.72 93.15 -115.56
CA ALA A 287 -2.28 91.77 -115.45
C ALA A 287 -1.54 91.48 -114.12
N ALA A 288 -0.76 92.44 -113.62
CA ALA A 288 -0.10 92.34 -112.32
C ALA A 288 -1.12 92.28 -111.17
N LEU A 289 -2.11 93.18 -111.16
CA LEU A 289 -3.19 93.18 -110.17
C LEU A 289 -4.05 91.92 -110.24
N LYS A 290 -4.38 91.43 -111.45
CA LYS A 290 -5.13 90.17 -111.63
C LYS A 290 -4.37 88.97 -111.07
N LYS A 291 -3.06 88.86 -111.36
CA LYS A 291 -2.21 87.79 -110.80
C LYS A 291 -2.07 87.91 -109.28
N GLN A 292 -2.04 89.12 -108.73
CA GLN A 292 -2.01 89.35 -107.28
C GLN A 292 -3.34 89.00 -106.61
N LEU A 293 -4.48 89.21 -107.28
CA LEU A 293 -5.80 88.75 -106.83
C LEU A 293 -5.88 87.22 -106.85
N GLU A 294 -5.51 86.58 -107.96
CA GLU A 294 -5.48 85.11 -108.10
C GLU A 294 -4.60 84.44 -107.03
N GLU A 295 -3.42 85.00 -106.74
CA GLU A 295 -2.55 84.52 -105.66
C GLU A 295 -3.13 84.81 -104.26
N LYS A 296 -3.93 85.86 -104.08
CA LYS A 296 -4.65 86.12 -102.82
C LYS A 296 -5.86 85.21 -102.62
N GLU A 297 -6.60 84.87 -103.67
CA GLU A 297 -7.67 83.87 -103.62
C GLU A 297 -7.10 82.46 -103.38
N LYS A 298 -5.94 82.14 -103.96
CA LYS A 298 -5.18 80.93 -103.67
C LYS A 298 -4.66 80.86 -102.23
N GLN A 299 -4.21 81.98 -101.66
CA GLN A 299 -3.86 82.07 -100.23
C GLN A 299 -5.10 81.92 -99.34
N LEU A 300 -6.24 82.54 -99.70
CA LEU A 300 -7.49 82.42 -98.95
C LEU A 300 -8.03 80.99 -98.96
N THR A 301 -7.98 80.30 -100.10
CA THR A 301 -8.43 78.89 -100.21
C THR A 301 -7.46 77.93 -99.51
N ALA A 302 -6.16 78.19 -99.54
CA ALA A 302 -5.18 77.46 -98.73
C ALA A 302 -5.45 77.62 -97.23
N GLU A 303 -5.71 78.85 -96.75
CA GLU A 303 -6.04 79.07 -95.33
C GLU A 303 -7.41 78.51 -94.92
N GLN A 304 -8.41 78.53 -95.81
CA GLN A 304 -9.67 77.81 -95.57
C GLN A 304 -9.42 76.29 -95.45
N GLY A 305 -8.51 75.73 -96.25
CA GLY A 305 -8.02 74.36 -96.10
C GLY A 305 -7.32 74.11 -94.76
N ASN A 306 -6.40 74.99 -94.35
CA ASN A 306 -5.71 74.92 -93.06
C ASN A 306 -6.70 74.98 -91.88
N ILE A 307 -7.69 75.88 -91.93
CA ILE A 307 -8.75 76.01 -90.92
C ILE A 307 -9.62 74.76 -90.90
N ALA A 308 -9.96 74.16 -92.05
CA ALA A 308 -10.71 72.91 -92.11
C ALA A 308 -9.92 71.72 -91.54
N ALA A 309 -8.61 71.63 -91.83
CA ALA A 309 -7.71 70.63 -91.27
C ALA A 309 -7.57 70.80 -89.74
N ALA A 310 -7.32 72.01 -89.26
CA ALA A 310 -7.24 72.34 -87.84
C ALA A 310 -8.56 72.04 -87.11
N LYS A 311 -9.71 72.42 -87.67
CA LYS A 311 -11.05 72.10 -87.13
C LYS A 311 -11.32 70.59 -87.08
N THR A 312 -10.79 69.83 -88.02
CA THR A 312 -10.87 68.36 -88.02
C THR A 312 -9.98 67.77 -86.92
N ARG A 313 -8.73 68.23 -86.80
CA ARG A 313 -7.78 67.83 -85.73
C ARG A 313 -8.30 68.17 -84.34
N VAL A 314 -8.98 69.32 -84.16
CA VAL A 314 -9.63 69.68 -82.89
C VAL A 314 -10.78 68.74 -82.54
N LYS A 315 -11.61 68.33 -83.52
CA LYS A 315 -12.65 67.30 -83.32
C LYS A 315 -12.05 65.95 -82.94
N GLU A 316 -10.97 65.56 -83.60
CA GLU A 316 -10.23 64.31 -83.33
C GLU A 316 -9.66 64.30 -81.91
N LEU A 317 -8.90 65.34 -81.53
CA LEU A 317 -8.38 65.51 -80.15
C LEU A 317 -9.51 65.59 -79.10
N THR A 318 -10.67 66.17 -79.44
CA THR A 318 -11.84 66.18 -78.53
C THR A 318 -12.42 64.77 -78.36
N LYS A 319 -12.47 63.97 -79.44
CA LYS A 319 -12.90 62.57 -79.39
C LYS A 319 -11.91 61.72 -78.60
N GLU A 320 -10.61 61.89 -78.83
CA GLU A 320 -9.55 61.24 -78.04
C GLU A 320 -9.65 61.61 -76.56
N LEU A 321 -9.80 62.89 -76.22
CA LEU A 321 -9.99 63.37 -74.85
C LEU A 321 -11.23 62.76 -74.17
N SER A 322 -12.33 62.58 -74.91
CA SER A 322 -13.51 61.86 -74.40
C SER A 322 -13.26 60.35 -74.20
N SER A 323 -12.45 59.74 -75.07
CA SER A 323 -12.06 58.34 -74.99
C SER A 323 -11.06 58.08 -73.85
N THR A 324 -10.10 58.96 -73.61
CA THR A 324 -9.18 58.86 -72.47
C THR A 324 -9.90 59.17 -71.17
N LYS A 325 -10.84 60.12 -71.13
CA LYS A 325 -11.67 60.39 -69.95
C LYS A 325 -12.55 59.19 -69.57
N SER A 326 -13.22 58.56 -70.53
CA SER A 326 -14.03 57.35 -70.27
C SER A 326 -13.19 56.15 -69.84
N LYS A 327 -11.99 55.96 -70.41
CA LYS A 327 -11.02 54.96 -69.95
C LYS A 327 -10.52 55.26 -68.53
N MET A 328 -10.20 56.52 -68.23
CA MET A 328 -9.77 56.96 -66.88
C MET A 328 -10.84 56.64 -65.84
N THR A 329 -12.10 57.03 -66.07
CA THR A 329 -13.20 56.72 -65.14
C THR A 329 -13.43 55.22 -65.00
N SER A 330 -13.24 54.43 -66.07
CA SER A 330 -13.34 52.95 -66.00
C SER A 330 -12.22 52.31 -65.19
N VAL A 331 -11.01 52.88 -65.21
CA VAL A 331 -9.89 52.43 -64.37
C VAL A 331 -10.11 52.88 -62.93
N GLU A 332 -10.54 54.12 -62.71
CA GLU A 332 -10.84 54.69 -61.38
C GLU A 332 -11.93 53.89 -60.65
N THR A 333 -13.06 53.59 -61.30
CA THR A 333 -14.12 52.73 -60.72
C THR A 333 -13.62 51.31 -60.44
N ARG A 334 -12.75 50.75 -61.30
CA ARG A 334 -12.15 49.44 -61.09
C ARG A 334 -11.22 49.44 -59.87
N MET A 335 -10.31 50.42 -59.77
CA MET A 335 -9.38 50.56 -58.64
C MET A 335 -10.15 50.81 -57.34
N SER A 336 -11.23 51.59 -57.36
CA SER A 336 -12.12 51.79 -56.21
C SER A 336 -12.79 50.48 -55.78
N SER A 337 -13.28 49.66 -56.73
CA SER A 337 -13.85 48.34 -56.46
C SER A 337 -12.81 47.35 -55.91
N GLU A 338 -11.58 47.34 -56.46
CA GLU A 338 -10.50 46.48 -55.97
C GLU A 338 -10.05 46.91 -54.56
N LEU A 339 -9.94 48.21 -54.28
CA LEU A 339 -9.69 48.73 -52.93
C LEU A 339 -10.80 48.37 -51.94
N SER A 340 -12.07 48.45 -52.35
CA SER A 340 -13.21 48.01 -51.52
C SER A 340 -13.17 46.51 -51.24
N SER A 341 -12.81 45.68 -52.23
CA SER A 341 -12.61 44.23 -52.05
C SER A 341 -11.51 43.95 -51.05
N ARG A 342 -10.34 44.61 -51.19
CA ARG A 342 -9.22 44.46 -50.23
C ARG A 342 -9.60 44.96 -48.83
N GLY A 343 -10.40 46.01 -48.70
CA GLY A 343 -10.94 46.47 -47.41
C GLY A 343 -11.82 45.41 -46.74
N GLN A 344 -12.68 44.75 -47.51
CA GLN A 344 -13.52 43.64 -47.03
C GLN A 344 -12.70 42.38 -46.68
N GLU A 345 -11.69 42.04 -47.48
CA GLU A 345 -10.74 40.96 -47.17
C GLU A 345 -10.00 41.21 -45.85
N ILE A 346 -9.46 42.42 -45.65
CA ILE A 346 -8.76 42.81 -44.41
C ILE A 346 -9.72 42.73 -43.21
N ALA A 347 -10.95 43.24 -43.33
CA ALA A 347 -11.96 43.13 -42.28
C ALA A 347 -12.31 41.66 -41.95
N ALA A 348 -12.47 40.82 -42.98
CA ALA A 348 -12.78 39.39 -42.82
C ALA A 348 -11.60 38.55 -42.28
N LEU A 349 -10.35 39.01 -42.47
CA LEU A 349 -9.16 38.45 -41.83
C LEU A 349 -9.05 38.91 -40.38
N GLN A 350 -9.26 40.20 -40.09
CA GLN A 350 -9.26 40.74 -38.74
C GLN A 350 -10.35 40.10 -37.87
N ALA A 351 -11.55 39.89 -38.41
CA ALA A 351 -12.64 39.19 -37.72
C ALA A 351 -12.29 37.72 -37.42
N ARG A 352 -11.70 36.98 -38.37
CA ARG A 352 -11.24 35.59 -38.14
C ARG A 352 -10.11 35.51 -37.11
N MET A 353 -9.16 36.44 -37.17
CA MET A 353 -8.08 36.55 -36.18
C MET A 353 -8.65 36.82 -34.78
N GLN A 354 -9.60 37.75 -34.64
CA GLN A 354 -10.25 38.05 -33.36
C GLN A 354 -11.09 36.87 -32.84
N ALA A 355 -11.77 36.13 -33.71
CA ALA A 355 -12.50 34.92 -33.35
C ALA A 355 -11.57 33.82 -32.82
N SER A 356 -10.49 33.52 -33.53
CA SER A 356 -9.46 32.54 -33.10
C SER A 356 -8.81 32.94 -31.77
N TYR A 357 -8.52 34.23 -31.54
CA TYR A 357 -8.06 34.70 -30.23
C TYR A 357 -9.10 34.49 -29.12
N GLN A 358 -10.39 34.73 -29.37
CA GLN A 358 -11.43 34.42 -28.38
C GLN A 358 -11.61 32.91 -28.13
N GLU A 359 -11.38 32.08 -29.15
CA GLU A 359 -11.41 30.62 -29.04
C GLU A 359 -10.25 30.13 -28.17
N HIS A 360 -9.00 30.50 -28.48
CA HIS A 360 -7.84 30.16 -27.66
C HIS A 360 -7.92 30.69 -26.22
N VAL A 361 -8.55 31.86 -25.98
CA VAL A 361 -8.82 32.33 -24.60
C VAL A 361 -9.82 31.43 -23.88
N LYS A 362 -10.87 30.92 -24.55
CA LYS A 362 -11.82 29.96 -23.95
C LYS A 362 -11.16 28.61 -23.69
N GLU A 363 -10.38 28.09 -24.64
CA GLU A 363 -9.60 26.86 -24.46
C GLU A 363 -8.64 26.97 -23.28
N THR A 364 -7.91 28.09 -23.19
CA THR A 364 -7.00 28.38 -22.06
C THR A 364 -7.75 28.44 -20.73
N GLN A 365 -8.93 29.09 -20.69
CA GLN A 365 -9.77 29.13 -19.50
C GLN A 365 -10.31 27.74 -19.10
N GLN A 366 -10.73 26.91 -20.07
CA GLN A 366 -11.17 25.54 -19.82
C GLN A 366 -10.03 24.66 -19.31
N LEU A 367 -8.85 24.73 -19.91
CA LEU A 367 -7.65 24.01 -19.47
C LEU A 367 -7.23 24.45 -18.07
N ASN A 368 -7.22 25.75 -17.77
CA ASN A 368 -6.87 26.27 -16.45
C ASN A 368 -7.91 25.85 -15.38
N SER A 369 -9.20 25.84 -15.72
CA SER A 369 -10.26 25.31 -14.85
C SER A 369 -10.10 23.81 -14.60
N LYS A 370 -9.69 23.04 -15.62
CA LYS A 370 -9.41 21.60 -15.50
C LYS A 370 -8.15 21.33 -14.66
N ILE A 371 -7.12 22.16 -14.79
CA ILE A 371 -5.93 22.11 -13.93
C ILE A 371 -6.31 22.38 -12.47
N GLN A 372 -7.09 23.42 -12.20
CA GLN A 372 -7.57 23.73 -10.85
C GLN A 372 -8.42 22.59 -10.25
N SER A 373 -9.33 22.01 -11.03
CA SER A 373 -10.14 20.86 -10.57
C SER A 373 -9.29 19.60 -10.32
N LEU A 374 -8.26 19.35 -11.14
CA LEU A 374 -7.32 18.25 -10.91
C LEU A 374 -6.40 18.51 -9.70
N GLN A 375 -5.98 19.75 -9.47
CA GLN A 375 -5.25 20.16 -8.26
C GLN A 375 -6.12 19.97 -7.01
N GLU A 376 -7.37 20.41 -7.04
CA GLU A 376 -8.33 20.22 -5.94
C GLU A 376 -8.60 18.73 -5.66
N GLN A 377 -8.67 17.88 -6.70
CA GLN A 377 -8.75 16.43 -6.52
C GLN A 377 -7.46 15.81 -5.96
N LEU A 378 -6.28 16.30 -6.38
CA LEU A 378 -4.98 15.82 -5.92
C LEU A 378 -4.65 16.30 -4.50
N GLU A 379 -5.22 17.42 -4.06
CA GLU A 379 -5.07 17.94 -2.69
C GLU A 379 -6.10 17.28 -1.75
N ASN A 380 -7.38 17.21 -2.13
CA ASN A 380 -8.42 16.63 -1.27
C ASN A 380 -8.41 15.09 -1.26
N GLY A 381 -8.03 14.43 -2.35
CA GLY A 381 -8.04 12.97 -2.47
C GLY A 381 -7.16 12.25 -1.42
N PRO A 382 -5.83 12.45 -1.43
CA PRO A 382 -4.94 11.83 -0.46
C PRO A 382 -5.14 12.39 0.95
N ASN A 383 -5.48 13.67 1.14
CA ASN A 383 -5.79 14.19 2.48
C ASN A 383 -7.06 13.55 3.07
N ALA A 384 -8.11 13.34 2.28
CA ALA A 384 -9.31 12.65 2.74
C ALA A 384 -9.08 11.16 3.03
N GLN A 385 -8.19 10.50 2.27
CA GLN A 385 -7.76 9.13 2.58
C GLN A 385 -6.91 9.08 3.85
N LEU A 386 -5.95 10.00 4.03
CA LEU A 386 -5.12 10.10 5.22
C LEU A 386 -5.96 10.40 6.47
N ALA A 387 -6.93 11.32 6.39
CA ALA A 387 -7.84 11.62 7.48
C ALA A 387 -8.72 10.41 7.87
N ARG A 388 -9.18 9.61 6.90
CA ARG A 388 -9.89 8.34 7.16
C ARG A 388 -8.97 7.33 7.84
N LEU A 389 -7.76 7.12 7.32
CA LEU A 389 -6.78 6.19 7.92
C LEU A 389 -6.36 6.62 9.33
N GLN A 390 -6.28 7.92 9.60
CA GLN A 390 -6.04 8.47 10.94
C GLN A 390 -7.25 8.24 11.87
N GLN A 391 -8.48 8.43 11.39
CA GLN A 391 -9.70 8.12 12.15
C GLN A 391 -9.83 6.61 12.43
N GLU A 392 -9.55 5.76 11.45
CA GLU A 392 -9.51 4.30 11.61
C GLU A 392 -8.42 3.88 12.60
N ASN A 393 -7.24 4.51 12.58
CA ASN A 393 -6.20 4.28 13.58
C ASN A 393 -6.61 4.75 15.00
N SER A 394 -7.37 5.84 15.13
CA SER A 394 -7.99 6.22 16.42
C SER A 394 -8.95 5.13 16.88
N ILE A 395 -9.93 4.77 16.06
CA ILE A 395 -10.94 3.76 16.37
C ILE A 395 -10.29 2.42 16.75
N LEU A 396 -9.23 1.99 16.05
CA LEU A 396 -8.50 0.76 16.36
C LEU A 396 -7.71 0.86 17.67
N ARG A 397 -7.11 2.00 18.00
CA ARG A 397 -6.46 2.22 19.32
C ARG A 397 -7.48 2.26 20.45
N ASP A 398 -8.60 2.92 20.25
CA ASP A 398 -9.68 3.03 21.24
C ASP A 398 -10.35 1.67 21.47
N ALA A 399 -10.58 0.89 20.41
CA ALA A 399 -11.06 -0.48 20.49
C ALA A 399 -10.04 -1.43 21.15
N LEU A 400 -8.74 -1.29 20.85
CA LEU A 400 -7.67 -2.06 21.50
C LEU A 400 -7.60 -1.72 22.99
N ASN A 401 -7.58 -0.44 23.36
CA ASN A 401 -7.59 0.01 24.76
C ASN A 401 -8.84 -0.49 25.51
N GLN A 402 -10.01 -0.46 24.87
CA GLN A 402 -11.26 -1.00 25.42
C GLN A 402 -11.21 -2.52 25.59
N ALA A 403 -10.63 -3.25 24.62
CA ALA A 403 -10.46 -4.70 24.70
C ALA A 403 -9.46 -5.09 25.81
N THR A 404 -8.32 -4.41 25.91
CA THR A 404 -7.32 -4.60 26.97
C THR A 404 -7.94 -4.30 28.34
N SER A 405 -8.59 -3.14 28.53
CA SER A 405 -9.25 -2.79 29.79
C SER A 405 -10.37 -3.78 30.15
N GLN A 406 -11.12 -4.29 29.17
CA GLN A 406 -12.13 -5.33 29.41
C GLN A 406 -11.48 -6.68 29.77
N ALA A 407 -10.35 -7.05 29.16
CA ALA A 407 -9.61 -8.27 29.49
C ALA A 407 -9.02 -8.20 30.90
N GLU A 408 -8.35 -7.10 31.25
CA GLU A 408 -7.87 -6.81 32.61
C GLU A 408 -9.02 -6.82 33.63
N SER A 409 -10.17 -6.24 33.31
CA SER A 409 -11.35 -6.25 34.17
C SER A 409 -11.89 -7.67 34.40
N ARG A 410 -11.95 -8.50 33.35
CA ARG A 410 -12.33 -9.93 33.45
C ARG A 410 -11.33 -10.72 34.28
N GLN A 411 -10.03 -10.60 34.00
CA GLN A 411 -8.97 -11.25 34.77
C GLN A 411 -9.00 -10.84 36.25
N ASN A 412 -9.20 -9.56 36.56
CA ASN A 412 -9.36 -9.09 37.94
C ASN A 412 -10.63 -9.65 38.61
N ALA A 413 -11.75 -9.76 37.88
CA ALA A 413 -12.98 -10.37 38.38
C ALA A 413 -12.83 -11.88 38.64
N GLU A 414 -12.09 -12.58 37.79
CA GLU A 414 -11.75 -14.01 37.93
C GLU A 414 -10.75 -14.25 39.07
N LEU A 415 -9.69 -13.44 39.19
CA LEU A 415 -8.79 -13.46 40.35
C LEU A 415 -9.54 -13.16 41.66
N ALA A 416 -10.47 -12.21 41.64
CA ALA A 416 -11.35 -11.92 42.78
C ALA A 416 -12.35 -13.06 43.06
N LYS A 417 -12.77 -13.84 42.06
CA LYS A 417 -13.56 -15.07 42.24
C LYS A 417 -12.70 -16.18 42.84
N LEU A 418 -11.54 -16.47 42.27
CA LEU A 418 -10.61 -17.50 42.73
C LEU A 418 -10.16 -17.24 44.18
N ARG A 419 -9.86 -15.98 44.53
CA ARG A 419 -9.58 -15.57 45.93
C ARG A 419 -10.76 -15.84 46.87
N ARG A 420 -12.01 -15.55 46.46
CA ARG A 420 -13.22 -15.87 47.25
C ARG A 420 -13.40 -17.38 47.40
N ASP A 421 -13.14 -18.15 46.34
CA ASP A 421 -13.33 -19.59 46.33
C ASP A 421 -12.24 -20.32 47.14
N CYS A 422 -10.98 -19.85 47.13
CA CYS A 422 -9.94 -20.29 48.07
C CYS A 422 -10.33 -20.00 49.52
N VAL A 423 -10.82 -18.79 49.83
CA VAL A 423 -11.30 -18.44 51.19
C VAL A 423 -12.53 -19.28 51.60
N ARG A 424 -13.36 -19.68 50.62
CA ARG A 424 -14.49 -20.58 50.84
C ARG A 424 -14.03 -22.00 51.18
N LEU A 425 -13.15 -22.58 50.36
CA LEU A 425 -12.60 -23.92 50.56
C LEU A 425 -11.78 -24.01 51.86
N ILE A 426 -11.05 -22.96 52.25
CA ILE A 426 -10.36 -22.89 53.55
C ILE A 426 -11.36 -22.91 54.73
N ARG A 427 -12.55 -22.31 54.56
CA ARG A 427 -13.61 -22.39 55.57
C ARG A 427 -14.25 -23.78 55.60
N GLU A 428 -14.66 -24.31 54.45
CA GLU A 428 -15.27 -25.64 54.32
C GLU A 428 -14.34 -26.75 54.84
N LEU A 429 -13.03 -26.63 54.61
CA LEU A 429 -12.02 -27.54 55.17
C LEU A 429 -11.96 -27.44 56.70
N LYS A 430 -11.90 -26.22 57.27
CA LYS A 430 -11.93 -26.04 58.74
C LYS A 430 -13.21 -26.56 59.37
N GLU A 431 -14.36 -26.34 58.73
CA GLU A 431 -15.67 -26.85 59.16
C GLU A 431 -15.70 -28.39 59.10
N ARG A 432 -15.15 -29.01 58.04
CA ARG A 432 -14.98 -30.47 57.96
C ARG A 432 -14.03 -31.02 59.03
N THR A 433 -12.88 -30.40 59.27
CA THR A 433 -11.94 -30.84 60.32
C THR A 433 -12.57 -30.73 61.71
N ALA A 434 -13.32 -29.65 61.99
CA ALA A 434 -14.07 -29.51 63.24
C ALA A 434 -15.19 -30.55 63.38
N ALA A 435 -15.94 -30.83 62.31
CA ALA A 435 -16.97 -31.87 62.30
C ALA A 435 -16.39 -33.28 62.47
N GLN A 436 -15.24 -33.56 61.84
CA GLN A 436 -14.52 -34.83 62.01
C GLN A 436 -14.03 -34.99 63.46
N HIS A 437 -13.41 -33.97 64.06
CA HIS A 437 -13.00 -34.03 65.47
C HIS A 437 -14.21 -34.23 66.41
N ALA A 438 -15.35 -33.58 66.14
CA ALA A 438 -16.57 -33.80 66.91
C ALA A 438 -17.10 -35.24 66.77
N GLU A 439 -17.00 -35.84 65.58
CA GLU A 439 -17.38 -37.23 65.33
C GLU A 439 -16.39 -38.24 65.94
N GLU A 440 -15.09 -37.91 66.00
CA GLU A 440 -14.07 -38.70 66.69
C GLU A 440 -14.28 -38.69 68.21
N GLU A 441 -14.60 -37.55 68.82
CA GLU A 441 -15.02 -37.50 70.23
C GLU A 441 -16.35 -38.23 70.46
N ARG A 442 -17.31 -38.11 69.54
CA ARG A 442 -18.56 -38.88 69.60
C ARG A 442 -18.28 -40.38 69.56
N ARG A 443 -17.36 -40.84 68.71
CA ARG A 443 -16.89 -42.23 68.61
C ARG A 443 -16.26 -42.68 69.93
N LYS A 444 -15.28 -41.95 70.48
CA LYS A 444 -14.69 -42.25 71.81
C LYS A 444 -15.76 -42.35 72.90
N SER A 445 -16.79 -41.50 72.86
CA SER A 445 -17.91 -41.52 73.80
C SER A 445 -18.90 -42.69 73.61
N LEU A 446 -18.87 -43.36 72.45
CA LEU A 446 -19.59 -44.62 72.21
C LEU A 446 -18.72 -45.84 72.53
N GLU A 447 -17.43 -45.78 72.21
CA GLU A 447 -16.44 -46.84 72.45
C GLU A 447 -16.27 -47.09 73.97
N THR A 448 -16.20 -46.03 74.77
CA THR A 448 -16.26 -46.11 76.25
C THR A 448 -17.59 -46.65 76.79
N LYS A 449 -18.72 -46.33 76.15
CA LYS A 449 -20.04 -46.90 76.52
C LYS A 449 -20.19 -48.36 76.10
N MET A 450 -19.56 -48.76 74.99
CA MET A 450 -19.53 -50.13 74.51
C MET A 450 -18.72 -51.00 75.47
N ALA A 451 -17.51 -50.57 75.84
CA ALA A 451 -16.69 -51.24 76.86
C ALA A 451 -17.43 -51.37 78.21
N ALA A 452 -18.11 -50.32 78.68
CA ALA A 452 -18.91 -50.38 79.91
C ALA A 452 -20.14 -51.33 79.80
N ALA A 453 -20.75 -51.44 78.62
CA ALA A 453 -21.83 -52.40 78.36
C ALA A 453 -21.30 -53.85 78.25
N GLU A 454 -20.11 -54.05 77.70
CA GLU A 454 -19.42 -55.34 77.67
C GLU A 454 -19.01 -55.79 79.08
N GLU A 455 -18.51 -54.89 79.92
CA GLU A 455 -18.22 -55.15 81.34
C GLU A 455 -19.49 -55.56 82.10
N GLN A 456 -20.61 -54.85 81.92
CA GLN A 456 -21.91 -55.24 82.49
C GLN A 456 -22.39 -56.60 81.95
N LEU A 457 -22.12 -56.93 80.69
CA LEU A 457 -22.47 -58.22 80.07
C LEU A 457 -21.61 -59.37 80.62
N VAL A 458 -20.32 -59.11 80.92
CA VAL A 458 -19.44 -60.06 81.62
C VAL A 458 -19.88 -60.23 83.07
N GLN A 459 -20.20 -59.15 83.80
CA GLN A 459 -20.66 -59.20 85.18
C GLN A 459 -21.99 -59.94 85.32
N THR A 460 -22.95 -59.69 84.42
CA THR A 460 -24.24 -60.40 84.43
C THR A 460 -24.08 -61.88 84.08
N LYS A 461 -23.21 -62.24 83.12
CA LYS A 461 -22.83 -63.65 82.87
C LYS A 461 -22.20 -64.31 84.09
N ALA A 462 -21.29 -63.64 84.79
CA ALA A 462 -20.68 -64.17 86.02
C ALA A 462 -21.77 -64.44 87.09
N SER A 463 -22.65 -63.47 87.35
CA SER A 463 -23.75 -63.63 88.31
C SER A 463 -24.76 -64.73 87.91
N HIS A 464 -24.98 -64.96 86.61
CA HIS A 464 -25.77 -66.08 86.12
C HIS A 464 -25.10 -67.41 86.44
N VAL A 465 -23.81 -67.55 86.15
CA VAL A 465 -23.05 -68.78 86.45
C VAL A 465 -22.99 -69.04 87.97
N GLU A 466 -22.84 -68.00 88.79
CA GLU A 466 -22.93 -68.13 90.26
C GLU A 466 -24.32 -68.58 90.73
N ALA A 467 -25.38 -68.00 90.18
CA ALA A 467 -26.77 -68.39 90.49
C ALA A 467 -27.08 -69.82 90.03
N GLU A 468 -26.60 -70.21 88.85
CA GLU A 468 -26.72 -71.55 88.27
C GLU A 468 -25.96 -72.59 89.11
N GLN A 469 -24.72 -72.29 89.52
CA GLN A 469 -23.99 -73.12 90.49
C GLN A 469 -24.68 -73.20 91.85
N ALA A 470 -25.33 -72.12 92.31
CA ALA A 470 -26.09 -72.11 93.56
C ALA A 470 -27.40 -72.90 93.46
N LEU A 471 -28.01 -72.98 92.27
CA LEU A 471 -29.15 -73.85 91.98
C LEU A 471 -28.71 -75.31 91.85
N GLN A 472 -27.58 -75.59 91.18
CA GLN A 472 -27.00 -76.93 91.11
C GLN A 472 -26.69 -77.46 92.52
N LYS A 473 -25.98 -76.69 93.35
CA LYS A 473 -25.70 -77.05 94.76
C LYS A 473 -26.97 -77.27 95.61
N LYS A 474 -28.12 -76.70 95.22
CA LYS A 474 -29.42 -77.01 95.86
C LYS A 474 -30.04 -78.29 95.30
N LEU A 475 -29.95 -78.52 93.99
CA LEU A 475 -30.41 -79.75 93.35
C LEU A 475 -29.61 -80.97 93.84
N ASP A 476 -28.30 -80.83 94.01
CA ASP A 476 -27.41 -81.84 94.59
C ASP A 476 -27.84 -82.17 96.02
N ARG A 477 -28.08 -81.16 96.86
CA ARG A 477 -28.60 -81.35 98.24
C ARG A 477 -29.97 -82.01 98.27
N ILE A 478 -30.91 -81.58 97.43
CA ILE A 478 -32.23 -82.22 97.34
C ILE A 478 -32.10 -83.67 96.86
N SER A 479 -31.09 -84.00 96.05
CA SER A 479 -30.79 -85.37 95.62
C SER A 479 -30.11 -86.20 96.71
N GLU A 480 -29.30 -85.57 97.57
CA GLU A 480 -28.75 -86.14 98.80
C GLU A 480 -29.89 -86.47 99.79
N GLU A 481 -30.71 -85.47 100.12
CA GLU A 481 -31.89 -85.56 101.00
C GLU A 481 -32.91 -86.59 100.48
N LEU A 482 -33.15 -86.66 99.16
CA LEU A 482 -34.02 -87.67 98.55
C LEU A 482 -33.42 -89.08 98.66
N ARG A 483 -32.10 -89.24 98.52
CA ARG A 483 -31.41 -90.53 98.71
C ARG A 483 -31.40 -90.96 100.17
N GLU A 484 -31.21 -90.03 101.11
CA GLU A 484 -31.37 -90.28 102.55
C GLU A 484 -32.81 -90.67 102.90
N ALA A 485 -33.81 -89.95 102.36
CA ALA A 485 -35.23 -90.26 102.55
C ALA A 485 -35.63 -91.61 101.92
N GLN A 486 -35.09 -91.95 100.75
CA GLN A 486 -35.24 -93.28 100.14
C GLN A 486 -34.59 -94.37 101.02
N HIS A 487 -33.38 -94.14 101.53
CA HIS A 487 -32.72 -95.10 102.42
C HIS A 487 -33.51 -95.28 103.73
N GLY A 488 -33.96 -94.19 104.35
CA GLY A 488 -34.89 -94.20 105.48
C GLY A 488 -36.18 -94.97 105.16
N SER A 489 -36.76 -94.78 103.98
CA SER A 489 -37.91 -95.56 103.52
C SER A 489 -37.61 -97.05 103.34
N THR A 490 -36.40 -97.44 102.92
CA THR A 490 -35.99 -98.86 102.88
C THR A 490 -35.79 -99.45 104.28
N ILE A 491 -35.29 -98.66 105.23
CA ILE A 491 -35.16 -99.05 106.64
C ILE A 491 -36.55 -99.20 107.28
N PHE A 492 -37.46 -98.23 107.08
CA PHE A 492 -38.84 -98.35 107.56
C PHE A 492 -39.60 -99.50 106.89
N GLN A 493 -39.36 -99.79 105.61
CA GLN A 493 -39.92 -100.97 104.94
C GLN A 493 -39.40 -102.26 105.59
N ALA A 494 -38.09 -102.36 105.84
CA ALA A 494 -37.51 -103.51 106.54
C ALA A 494 -38.05 -103.65 107.97
N GLN A 495 -38.21 -102.56 108.72
CA GLN A 495 -38.84 -102.57 110.05
C GLN A 495 -40.33 -102.94 109.99
N VAL A 496 -41.06 -102.55 108.94
CA VAL A 496 -42.45 -102.95 108.72
C VAL A 496 -42.56 -104.43 108.38
N ASP A 497 -41.61 -104.99 107.63
CA ASP A 497 -41.58 -106.42 107.32
C ASP A 497 -41.09 -107.26 108.52
N GLU A 498 -40.13 -106.77 109.30
CA GLU A 498 -39.78 -107.35 110.61
C GLU A 498 -40.99 -107.31 111.56
N ALA A 499 -41.71 -106.19 111.62
CA ALA A 499 -42.94 -106.08 112.41
C ALA A 499 -44.06 -107.03 111.92
N LYS A 500 -44.08 -107.42 110.63
CA LYS A 500 -44.98 -108.48 110.12
C LYS A 500 -44.53 -109.88 110.56
N GLU A 501 -43.23 -110.17 110.62
CA GLU A 501 -42.75 -111.43 111.20
C GLU A 501 -42.94 -111.48 112.73
N GLN A 502 -42.80 -110.35 113.42
CA GLN A 502 -43.19 -110.19 114.83
C GLN A 502 -44.70 -110.36 115.00
N ALA A 503 -45.53 -109.84 114.08
CA ALA A 503 -46.98 -110.06 114.10
C ALA A 503 -47.36 -111.53 113.80
N LYS A 504 -46.68 -112.20 112.88
CA LYS A 504 -46.86 -113.65 112.61
C LYS A 504 -46.50 -114.50 113.82
N THR A 505 -45.32 -114.27 114.40
CA THR A 505 -44.90 -114.98 115.62
C THR A 505 -45.79 -114.64 116.82
N LEU A 506 -46.34 -113.43 116.89
CA LEU A 506 -47.42 -113.09 117.83
C LEU A 506 -48.72 -113.84 117.53
N THR A 507 -49.12 -114.07 116.28
CA THR A 507 -50.29 -114.91 115.96
C THR A 507 -50.05 -116.39 116.25
N GLU A 508 -48.85 -116.92 116.01
CA GLU A 508 -48.48 -118.28 116.44
C GLU A 508 -48.42 -118.40 117.98
N LEU A 509 -47.97 -117.34 118.67
CA LEU A 509 -48.08 -117.23 120.12
C LEU A 509 -49.54 -117.04 120.55
N GLN A 510 -50.42 -116.46 119.73
CA GLN A 510 -51.84 -116.33 120.02
C GLN A 510 -52.60 -117.65 119.81
N GLU A 511 -52.17 -118.49 118.86
CA GLU A 511 -52.67 -119.87 118.70
C GLU A 511 -52.14 -120.79 119.81
N ARG A 512 -50.85 -120.70 120.16
CA ARG A 512 -50.32 -121.34 121.38
C ARG A 512 -51.02 -120.82 122.63
N MET A 513 -51.24 -119.51 122.75
CA MET A 513 -52.01 -118.94 123.86
C MET A 513 -53.40 -119.54 123.87
N ARG A 514 -54.13 -119.62 122.75
CA ARG A 514 -55.47 -120.25 122.70
C ARG A 514 -55.47 -121.70 123.13
N ALA A 515 -54.46 -122.49 122.75
CA ALA A 515 -54.31 -123.87 123.25
C ALA A 515 -54.10 -123.88 124.77
N THR A 516 -53.21 -123.01 125.28
CA THR A 516 -53.03 -122.80 126.72
C THR A 516 -54.16 -121.99 127.38
N GLU A 517 -55.14 -121.45 126.65
CA GLU A 517 -56.29 -120.66 127.13
C GLU A 517 -57.53 -121.55 127.24
N THR A 518 -57.59 -122.63 126.45
CA THR A 518 -58.38 -123.81 126.81
C THR A 518 -57.80 -124.47 128.07
N GLU A 519 -56.48 -124.72 128.11
CA GLU A 519 -55.83 -125.28 129.30
C GLU A 519 -55.92 -124.34 130.53
N LEU A 520 -55.84 -123.01 130.32
CA LEU A 520 -56.08 -121.98 131.34
C LEU A 520 -57.56 -121.69 131.59
N LYS A 521 -58.53 -122.21 130.83
CA LYS A 521 -59.94 -122.19 131.27
C LYS A 521 -60.17 -123.26 132.30
N ASP A 522 -59.73 -124.48 131.99
CA ASP A 522 -59.72 -125.61 132.93
C ASP A 522 -58.93 -125.25 134.22
N ARG A 523 -57.87 -124.43 134.10
CA ARG A 523 -57.10 -123.86 135.23
C ARG A 523 -57.60 -122.52 135.80
N CYS A 524 -58.47 -121.77 135.14
CA CYS A 524 -59.04 -120.54 135.70
C CYS A 524 -60.24 -120.85 136.62
N GLU A 525 -60.93 -121.97 136.43
CA GLU A 525 -61.80 -122.53 137.46
C GLU A 525 -61.00 -122.88 138.74
N GLU A 526 -59.73 -123.29 138.63
CA GLU A 526 -58.82 -123.46 139.78
C GLU A 526 -58.27 -122.12 140.34
N LEU A 527 -58.15 -121.06 139.52
CA LEU A 527 -57.39 -119.85 139.86
C LEU A 527 -58.21 -118.57 140.10
N GLU A 528 -59.53 -118.54 139.86
CA GLU A 528 -60.38 -117.44 140.33
C GLU A 528 -60.38 -117.32 141.88
N ILE A 529 -59.95 -118.39 142.56
CA ILE A 529 -59.71 -118.46 144.01
C ILE A 529 -58.50 -117.60 144.45
N LEU A 530 -57.54 -117.28 143.57
CA LEU A 530 -56.23 -116.69 143.94
C LEU A 530 -55.82 -115.40 143.18
N ARG A 531 -56.72 -114.41 143.20
CA ARG A 531 -56.46 -113.10 143.85
C ARG A 531 -55.28 -112.21 143.34
N ALA A 532 -55.67 -111.21 142.54
CA ALA A 532 -55.00 -109.94 142.11
C ALA A 532 -53.92 -109.24 142.98
N GLN A 533 -52.99 -108.44 142.33
CA GLN A 533 -52.59 -107.02 142.63
C GLN A 533 -51.31 -106.42 141.88
N LEU A 534 -51.44 -105.28 141.12
CA LEU A 534 -50.52 -104.09 140.84
C LEU A 534 -49.07 -104.19 140.19
N SER A 535 -48.30 -103.13 139.75
CA SER A 535 -48.50 -101.87 138.91
C SER A 535 -47.22 -100.94 138.68
N GLN A 536 -47.15 -100.09 137.60
CA GLN A 536 -46.42 -98.75 137.40
C GLN A 536 -44.86 -98.63 137.08
N THR A 537 -44.18 -97.50 136.64
CA THR A 537 -44.25 -96.50 135.48
C THR A 537 -42.95 -95.59 135.29
N THR A 538 -42.83 -94.74 134.22
CA THR A 538 -42.18 -93.35 134.05
C THR A 538 -40.66 -93.01 133.65
N THR A 539 -40.42 -91.93 132.80
CA THR A 539 -39.26 -90.92 132.59
C THR A 539 -37.85 -91.23 131.92
N VAL A 540 -36.90 -90.30 131.47
CA VAL A 540 -36.83 -89.05 130.55
C VAL A 540 -35.42 -88.28 130.45
N THR A 541 -35.12 -87.37 129.45
CA THR A 541 -34.03 -86.28 129.23
C THR A 541 -32.50 -86.57 128.86
N GLU A 542 -31.56 -85.71 128.31
CA GLU A 542 -31.46 -84.52 127.33
C GLU A 542 -29.97 -84.00 126.95
N GLU A 543 -29.79 -83.06 125.97
CA GLU A 543 -28.74 -81.93 125.76
C GLU A 543 -27.28 -81.96 125.09
N LYS A 544 -26.81 -80.76 124.55
CA LYS A 544 -25.43 -80.08 124.40
C LYS A 544 -24.30 -80.25 123.26
N PRO A 545 -23.45 -79.20 122.88
CA PRO A 545 -22.36 -79.18 121.80
C PRO A 545 -20.94 -78.50 122.11
N SER A 546 -20.00 -78.18 121.12
CA SER A 546 -18.61 -77.53 121.27
C SER A 546 -17.91 -76.85 119.99
N VAL A 547 -16.60 -76.38 119.96
CA VAL A 547 -16.02 -75.28 119.05
C VAL A 547 -14.43 -75.18 118.74
N GLU A 548 -13.94 -74.35 117.74
CA GLU A 548 -12.58 -73.65 117.45
C GLU A 548 -11.29 -74.37 116.82
N THR A 549 -10.10 -73.82 116.31
CA THR A 549 -9.34 -72.50 116.11
C THR A 549 -8.09 -72.49 115.07
N GLU A 550 -7.50 -71.30 114.65
CA GLU A 550 -6.09 -70.87 114.16
C GLU A 550 -5.27 -71.44 112.91
N ALA A 551 -4.06 -70.92 112.41
CA ALA A 551 -3.49 -69.58 111.96
C ALA A 551 -2.00 -69.53 111.33
N THR A 552 -1.55 -68.42 110.63
CA THR A 552 -0.15 -67.89 110.23
C THR A 552 0.64 -68.23 108.89
N ALA A 553 1.74 -67.48 108.55
CA ALA A 553 2.27 -67.19 107.16
C ALA A 553 3.83 -67.21 106.89
N GLN A 554 4.30 -67.12 105.62
CA GLN A 554 5.71 -66.85 105.20
C GLN A 554 5.93 -66.53 103.68
N ALA A 555 6.61 -65.41 103.30
CA ALA A 555 7.26 -65.17 101.98
C ALA A 555 7.97 -63.79 101.88
N GLU A 556 9.29 -63.69 101.61
CA GLU A 556 9.95 -62.36 101.41
C GLU A 556 11.28 -62.32 100.58
N ILE A 557 11.80 -63.43 100.04
CA ILE A 557 13.16 -63.44 99.43
C ILE A 557 13.18 -63.19 97.89
N GLN A 558 12.03 -63.29 97.21
CA GLN A 558 11.98 -63.36 95.73
C GLN A 558 12.00 -62.00 94.99
N TYR A 559 12.00 -60.86 95.71
CA TYR A 559 11.73 -59.54 95.11
C TYR A 559 12.98 -58.79 94.60
N PHE A 560 14.19 -59.18 95.01
CA PHE A 560 15.40 -58.37 94.77
C PHE A 560 16.01 -58.56 93.36
N ASP A 561 16.21 -59.81 92.91
CA ASP A 561 16.87 -60.09 91.61
C ASP A 561 16.09 -59.53 90.41
N VAL A 562 14.76 -59.59 90.45
CA VAL A 562 13.88 -59.06 89.39
C VAL A 562 14.11 -57.55 89.19
N PHE A 563 14.38 -56.81 90.27
CA PHE A 563 14.62 -55.37 90.21
C PHE A 563 15.97 -55.02 89.57
N VAL A 564 17.00 -55.86 89.76
CA VAL A 564 18.33 -55.67 89.17
C VAL A 564 18.29 -55.86 87.65
N CYS A 565 17.59 -56.89 87.16
CA CYS A 565 17.41 -57.10 85.72
C CYS A 565 16.70 -55.91 85.04
N SER A 566 15.60 -55.42 85.63
CA SER A 566 14.83 -54.30 85.08
C SER A 566 15.61 -52.97 85.08
N LEU A 567 16.56 -52.78 86.01
CA LEU A 567 17.47 -51.63 85.98
C LEU A 567 18.49 -51.71 84.83
N LYS A 568 19.10 -52.88 84.60
CA LYS A 568 20.06 -53.08 83.51
C LYS A 568 19.42 -52.84 82.14
N GLU A 569 18.22 -53.37 81.94
CA GLU A 569 17.45 -53.26 80.70
C GLU A 569 17.09 -51.79 80.36
N ARG A 570 16.80 -50.95 81.38
CA ARG A 570 16.63 -49.49 81.17
C ARG A 570 17.93 -48.76 80.83
N GLU A 571 19.04 -49.17 81.43
CA GLU A 571 20.35 -48.56 81.14
C GLU A 571 20.74 -48.80 79.68
N ASP A 572 20.55 -50.03 79.18
CA ASP A 572 20.83 -50.38 77.79
C ASP A 572 19.90 -49.63 76.82
N GLN A 573 18.59 -49.50 77.14
CA GLN A 573 17.65 -48.67 76.38
C GLN A 573 18.08 -47.20 76.27
N LEU A 574 18.59 -46.61 77.36
CA LEU A 574 19.10 -45.23 77.34
C LEU A 574 20.32 -45.08 76.43
N THR A 575 21.23 -46.08 76.40
CA THR A 575 22.38 -46.03 75.47
C THR A 575 21.95 -46.13 74.00
N SER A 576 20.93 -46.93 73.69
CA SER A 576 20.36 -47.00 72.33
C SER A 576 19.76 -45.66 71.90
N LEU A 577 18.98 -45.02 72.78
CA LEU A 577 18.32 -43.75 72.49
C LEU A 577 19.31 -42.58 72.34
N GLU A 578 20.44 -42.59 73.06
CA GLU A 578 21.53 -41.62 72.88
C GLU A 578 22.22 -41.79 71.51
N VAL A 579 22.39 -43.03 71.02
CA VAL A 579 22.91 -43.28 69.66
C VAL A 579 21.94 -42.74 68.60
N GLU A 580 20.63 -43.04 68.71
CA GLU A 580 19.60 -42.51 67.81
C GLU A 580 19.53 -40.97 67.83
N PHE A 581 19.68 -40.34 69.00
CA PHE A 581 19.69 -38.89 69.13
C PHE A 581 20.90 -38.24 68.41
N ASN A 582 22.08 -38.86 68.49
CA ASN A 582 23.26 -38.36 67.78
C ASN A 582 23.19 -38.64 66.27
N GLN A 583 22.60 -39.77 65.86
CA GLN A 583 22.29 -40.08 64.45
C GLN A 583 21.39 -39.00 63.82
N LEU A 584 20.24 -38.70 64.46
CA LEU A 584 19.30 -37.66 64.02
C LEU A 584 19.91 -36.25 63.99
N LYS A 585 20.88 -35.99 64.87
CA LYS A 585 21.62 -34.72 64.92
C LYS A 585 22.61 -34.57 63.76
N GLU A 586 23.29 -35.64 63.37
CA GLU A 586 24.16 -35.65 62.17
C GLU A 586 23.34 -35.57 60.88
N GLU A 587 22.19 -36.25 60.81
CA GLU A 587 21.22 -36.09 59.71
C GLU A 587 20.70 -34.64 59.62
N LEU A 588 20.31 -34.03 60.74
CA LEU A 588 19.90 -32.63 60.78
C LEU A 588 21.00 -31.66 60.31
N ASP A 589 22.28 -31.93 60.62
CA ASP A 589 23.39 -31.10 60.17
C ASP A 589 23.80 -31.39 58.70
N THR A 590 23.58 -32.58 58.16
CA THR A 590 23.73 -32.84 56.71
C THR A 590 22.61 -32.18 55.90
N VAL A 591 21.37 -32.20 56.39
CA VAL A 591 20.23 -31.44 55.81
C VAL A 591 20.51 -29.93 55.82
N LYS A 592 21.08 -29.36 56.90
CA LYS A 592 21.49 -27.94 56.91
C LYS A 592 22.57 -27.61 55.88
N ARG A 593 23.58 -28.49 55.69
CA ARG A 593 24.65 -28.27 54.70
C ARG A 593 24.10 -28.33 53.28
N THR A 594 23.33 -29.36 52.94
CA THR A 594 22.71 -29.49 51.61
C THR A 594 21.72 -28.36 51.31
N GLN A 595 20.93 -27.91 52.29
CA GLN A 595 20.07 -26.73 52.14
C GLN A 595 20.89 -25.43 51.94
N ALA A 596 22.01 -25.26 52.64
CA ALA A 596 22.91 -24.13 52.43
C ALA A 596 23.53 -24.14 51.03
N GLU A 597 24.03 -25.30 50.57
CA GLU A 597 24.55 -25.48 49.21
C GLU A 597 23.48 -25.27 48.13
N GLU A 598 22.26 -25.76 48.32
CA GLU A 598 21.13 -25.51 47.41
C GLU A 598 20.79 -24.01 47.34
N THR A 599 20.71 -23.32 48.48
CA THR A 599 20.46 -21.86 48.47
C THR A 599 21.60 -21.08 47.82
N GLN A 600 22.86 -21.46 48.03
CA GLN A 600 24.00 -20.85 47.36
C GLN A 600 23.99 -21.10 45.85
N ASN A 601 23.64 -22.32 45.41
CA ASN A 601 23.51 -22.65 43.99
C ASN A 601 22.37 -21.86 43.34
N ARG A 602 21.22 -21.70 44.02
CA ARG A 602 20.11 -20.86 43.54
C ARG A 602 20.48 -19.37 43.46
N VAL A 603 21.30 -18.87 44.39
CA VAL A 603 21.87 -17.50 44.30
C VAL A 603 22.84 -17.39 43.12
N ASN A 604 23.73 -18.37 42.93
CA ASN A 604 24.68 -18.39 41.81
C ASN A 604 23.97 -18.36 40.45
N VAL A 605 22.88 -19.15 40.29
CA VAL A 605 22.04 -19.18 39.08
C VAL A 605 21.31 -17.85 38.86
N ALA A 606 20.67 -17.29 39.90
CA ALA A 606 20.04 -15.96 39.79
C ALA A 606 21.06 -14.84 39.48
N ASP A 607 22.34 -15.03 39.81
CA ASP A 607 23.41 -14.11 39.43
C ASP A 607 23.96 -14.37 38.02
N THR A 608 23.91 -15.58 37.46
CA THR A 608 24.21 -15.80 36.03
C THR A 608 23.09 -15.22 35.16
N GLU A 609 21.83 -15.52 35.48
CA GLU A 609 20.65 -14.95 34.81
C GLU A 609 20.71 -13.41 34.82
N ARG A 610 21.03 -12.79 35.97
CA ARG A 610 21.18 -11.33 36.04
C ARG A 610 22.34 -10.77 35.22
N ARG A 611 23.46 -11.50 35.06
CA ARG A 611 24.55 -11.07 34.18
C ARG A 611 24.16 -11.18 32.71
N GLU A 612 23.45 -12.24 32.34
CA GLU A 612 22.94 -12.47 30.98
C GLU A 612 21.93 -11.38 30.59
N TYR A 613 20.90 -11.11 31.40
CA TYR A 613 19.98 -10.00 31.16
C TYR A 613 20.66 -8.62 31.14
N THR A 614 21.72 -8.41 31.92
CA THR A 614 22.49 -7.16 31.87
C THR A 614 23.24 -7.03 30.54
N ALA A 615 23.84 -8.11 30.05
CA ALA A 615 24.52 -8.14 28.75
C ALA A 615 23.54 -7.94 27.58
N GLU A 616 22.36 -8.56 27.61
CA GLU A 616 21.30 -8.31 26.61
C GLU A 616 20.84 -6.84 26.64
N ILE A 617 20.64 -6.26 27.82
CA ILE A 617 20.26 -4.85 27.97
C ILE A 617 21.34 -3.92 27.40
N ASP A 618 22.63 -4.22 27.61
CA ASP A 618 23.72 -3.42 27.06
C ASP A 618 23.89 -3.61 25.55
N GLN A 619 23.65 -4.80 25.00
CA GLN A 619 23.60 -5.05 23.55
C GLN A 619 22.40 -4.32 22.89
N LEU A 620 21.26 -4.26 23.56
CA LEU A 620 20.11 -3.48 23.11
C LEU A 620 20.39 -1.97 23.15
N LYS A 621 21.14 -1.48 24.15
CA LYS A 621 21.61 -0.08 24.17
C LYS A 621 22.57 0.24 23.02
N THR A 622 23.53 -0.64 22.69
CA THR A 622 24.43 -0.38 21.55
C THR A 622 23.67 -0.39 20.22
N SER A 623 22.75 -1.33 20.01
CA SER A 623 21.93 -1.35 18.79
C SER A 623 20.94 -0.16 18.70
N LEU A 624 20.43 0.33 19.84
CA LEU A 624 19.67 1.57 19.88
C LEU A 624 20.53 2.78 19.51
N LYS A 625 21.73 2.88 20.09
CA LYS A 625 22.72 3.94 19.81
C LYS A 625 23.10 4.00 18.33
N GLU A 626 23.39 2.85 17.72
CA GLU A 626 23.67 2.71 16.29
C GLU A 626 22.51 3.21 15.41
N LYS A 627 21.25 2.98 15.84
CA LYS A 627 20.06 3.46 15.14
C LYS A 627 19.81 4.96 15.35
N GLU A 628 20.11 5.51 16.52
CA GLU A 628 20.10 6.96 16.78
C GLU A 628 21.12 7.67 15.88
N ASP A 629 22.35 7.16 15.81
CA ASP A 629 23.42 7.72 14.99
C ASP A 629 23.11 7.58 13.48
N LEU A 630 22.46 6.48 13.05
CA LEU A 630 21.95 6.31 11.68
C LEU A 630 20.81 7.30 11.35
N VAL A 631 19.88 7.55 12.27
CA VAL A 631 18.81 8.53 12.10
C VAL A 631 19.39 9.95 12.00
N ALA A 632 20.38 10.30 12.82
CA ALA A 632 21.08 11.59 12.71
C ALA A 632 21.82 11.75 11.36
N SER A 633 22.43 10.67 10.86
CA SER A 633 23.05 10.63 9.52
C SER A 633 22.01 10.86 8.41
N LEU A 634 20.86 10.17 8.46
CA LEU A 634 19.78 10.33 7.50
C LEU A 634 19.12 11.72 7.55
N GLN A 635 18.93 12.31 8.74
CA GLN A 635 18.49 13.70 8.88
C GLN A 635 19.49 14.67 8.24
N THR A 636 20.79 14.45 8.45
CA THR A 636 21.86 15.26 7.83
C THR A 636 21.89 15.10 6.30
N GLN A 637 21.52 13.94 5.75
CA GLN A 637 21.37 13.76 4.30
C GLN A 637 20.10 14.45 3.77
N LEU A 638 18.99 14.40 4.51
CA LEU A 638 17.73 15.05 4.14
C LEU A 638 17.88 16.57 4.06
N GLU A 639 18.49 17.20 5.07
CA GLU A 639 18.76 18.64 5.12
C GLU A 639 19.70 19.08 3.96
N LYS A 640 20.70 18.26 3.62
CA LYS A 640 21.55 18.47 2.43
C LYS A 640 20.72 18.42 1.15
N MET A 641 19.88 17.40 0.96
CA MET A 641 19.00 17.27 -0.22
C MET A 641 18.01 18.44 -0.34
N GLU A 642 17.44 18.89 0.78
CA GLU A 642 16.56 20.06 0.81
C GLU A 642 17.31 21.36 0.47
N SER A 643 18.54 21.54 0.97
CA SER A 643 19.39 22.68 0.59
C SER A 643 19.75 22.71 -0.90
N VAL A 644 20.03 21.54 -1.49
CA VAL A 644 20.34 21.38 -2.93
C VAL A 644 19.09 21.64 -3.78
N SER A 645 17.93 21.12 -3.36
CA SER A 645 16.63 21.42 -3.99
C SER A 645 16.31 22.92 -3.93
N GLY A 646 16.54 23.56 -2.79
CA GLY A 646 16.38 25.01 -2.62
C GLY A 646 17.32 25.84 -3.50
N ALA A 647 18.56 25.38 -3.73
CA ALA A 647 19.50 26.00 -4.66
C ALA A 647 19.08 25.79 -6.13
N PHE A 648 18.62 24.58 -6.49
CA PHE A 648 18.15 24.25 -7.83
C PHE A 648 16.90 25.04 -8.21
N ASN A 649 15.92 25.17 -7.31
CA ASN A 649 14.73 26.00 -7.51
C ASN A 649 15.07 27.48 -7.71
N LYS A 650 16.04 28.03 -6.97
CA LYS A 650 16.56 29.40 -7.20
C LYS A 650 17.21 29.54 -8.58
N SER A 651 17.95 28.51 -9.03
CA SER A 651 18.55 28.47 -10.37
C SER A 651 17.48 28.45 -11.48
N ILE A 652 16.40 27.68 -11.30
CA ILE A 652 15.25 27.66 -12.23
C ILE A 652 14.58 29.03 -12.30
N ILE A 653 14.31 29.68 -11.16
CA ILE A 653 13.70 31.02 -11.13
C ILE A 653 14.58 32.03 -11.87
N PHE A 654 15.89 32.02 -11.63
CA PHE A 654 16.83 32.88 -12.34
C PHE A 654 16.89 32.58 -13.86
N ALA A 655 16.83 31.31 -14.26
CA ALA A 655 16.78 30.91 -15.66
C ALA A 655 15.47 31.33 -16.36
N CYS A 656 14.34 31.29 -15.64
CA CYS A 656 13.06 31.82 -16.12
C CYS A 656 13.10 33.35 -16.29
N GLU A 657 13.56 34.10 -15.28
CA GLU A 657 13.77 35.54 -15.39
C GLU A 657 14.70 35.91 -16.56
N LEU A 658 15.78 35.15 -16.77
CA LEU A 658 16.71 35.38 -17.87
C LEU A 658 16.07 35.06 -19.23
N ARG A 659 15.22 34.03 -19.31
CA ARG A 659 14.43 33.71 -20.52
C ARG A 659 13.42 34.82 -20.84
N GLU A 660 12.72 35.38 -19.84
CA GLU A 660 11.80 36.50 -20.04
C GLU A 660 12.54 37.76 -20.51
N LYS A 661 13.67 38.10 -19.87
CA LYS A 661 14.51 39.25 -20.26
C LYS A 661 15.06 39.09 -21.68
N ASN A 662 15.46 37.88 -22.07
CA ASN A 662 15.88 37.57 -23.45
C ASN A 662 14.70 37.65 -24.44
N TYR A 663 13.51 37.16 -24.08
CA TYR A 663 12.32 37.28 -24.94
C TYR A 663 11.94 38.75 -25.17
N ALA A 664 11.89 39.57 -24.11
CA ALA A 664 11.63 40.99 -24.21
C ALA A 664 12.69 41.74 -25.05
N ALA A 665 13.96 41.36 -24.94
CA ALA A 665 15.04 41.89 -25.78
C ALA A 665 14.87 41.53 -27.26
N VAL A 666 14.49 40.29 -27.57
CA VAL A 666 14.19 39.83 -28.95
C VAL A 666 12.96 40.54 -29.52
N GLU A 667 11.90 40.73 -28.73
CA GLU A 667 10.70 41.46 -29.14
C GLU A 667 11.01 42.94 -29.42
N ALA A 668 11.77 43.60 -28.55
CA ALA A 668 12.23 44.98 -28.75
C ALA A 668 13.10 45.13 -30.00
N LEU A 669 13.99 44.16 -30.28
CA LEU A 669 14.82 44.14 -31.48
C LEU A 669 13.96 43.92 -32.74
N ALA A 670 12.98 43.03 -32.69
CA ALA A 670 12.02 42.83 -33.77
C ALA A 670 11.10 44.05 -34.00
N ALA A 671 10.81 44.84 -32.96
CA ALA A 671 10.11 46.12 -33.11
C ALA A 671 11.00 47.18 -33.80
N ALA A 672 12.27 47.28 -33.38
CA ALA A 672 13.26 48.15 -34.02
C ALA A 672 13.50 47.79 -35.50
N GLU A 673 13.53 46.50 -35.83
CA GLU A 673 13.60 46.05 -37.23
C GLU A 673 12.39 46.50 -38.07
N ARG A 674 11.17 46.36 -37.54
CA ARG A 674 9.96 46.81 -38.25
C ARG A 674 10.02 48.31 -38.52
N LEU A 675 10.37 49.11 -37.52
CA LEU A 675 10.56 50.56 -37.66
C LEU A 675 11.66 50.91 -38.69
N ARG A 676 12.76 50.15 -38.74
CA ARG A 676 13.84 50.32 -39.73
C ARG A 676 13.38 49.96 -41.14
N LYS A 677 12.63 48.86 -41.31
CA LYS A 677 12.04 48.41 -42.57
C LYS A 677 11.03 49.45 -43.09
N GLU A 678 10.19 49.99 -42.21
CA GLU A 678 9.24 51.05 -42.56
C GLU A 678 9.94 52.35 -42.97
N ARG A 679 10.90 52.86 -42.17
CA ARG A 679 11.69 54.05 -42.56
C ARG A 679 12.44 53.86 -43.88
N LEU A 680 12.95 52.66 -44.16
CA LEU A 680 13.60 52.36 -45.44
C LEU A 680 12.61 52.33 -46.62
N SER A 681 11.35 51.96 -46.38
CA SER A 681 10.29 52.08 -47.39
C SER A 681 9.90 53.55 -47.66
N GLN A 682 9.77 54.36 -46.60
CA GLN A 682 9.48 55.79 -46.69
C GLN A 682 10.62 56.54 -47.40
N ALA A 683 11.88 56.24 -47.08
CA ALA A 683 13.05 56.82 -47.75
C ALA A 683 13.09 56.47 -49.25
N LYS A 684 12.74 55.24 -49.63
CA LYS A 684 12.64 54.84 -51.06
C LYS A 684 11.48 55.53 -51.79
N ALA A 685 10.35 55.74 -51.13
CA ALA A 685 9.23 56.48 -51.70
C ALA A 685 9.63 57.94 -51.96
N ALA A 686 10.23 58.62 -50.97
CA ALA A 686 10.75 59.97 -51.11
C ALA A 686 11.83 60.07 -52.19
N GLN A 687 12.76 59.11 -52.27
CA GLN A 687 13.75 59.04 -53.34
C GLN A 687 13.06 58.98 -54.71
N SER A 688 12.11 58.06 -54.91
CA SER A 688 11.38 57.91 -56.18
C SER A 688 10.61 59.18 -56.57
N GLU A 689 10.05 59.90 -55.60
CA GLU A 689 9.39 61.18 -55.82
C GLU A 689 10.40 62.26 -56.27
N THR A 690 11.55 62.37 -55.60
CA THR A 690 12.62 63.31 -56.03
C THR A 690 13.23 62.97 -57.39
N GLU A 691 13.35 61.68 -57.73
CA GLU A 691 13.81 61.23 -59.05
C GLU A 691 12.79 61.56 -60.16
N GLN A 692 11.49 61.42 -59.88
CA GLN A 692 10.44 61.87 -60.80
C GLN A 692 10.44 63.40 -60.98
N GLN A 693 10.57 64.16 -59.89
CA GLN A 693 10.68 65.62 -59.96
C GLN A 693 11.91 66.04 -60.78
N LEU A 694 13.08 65.46 -60.52
CA LEU A 694 14.31 65.72 -61.26
C LEU A 694 14.19 65.35 -62.75
N SER A 695 13.56 64.22 -63.07
CA SER A 695 13.33 63.78 -64.45
C SER A 695 12.35 64.72 -65.19
N SER A 696 11.29 65.19 -64.52
CA SER A 696 10.37 66.18 -65.09
C SER A 696 11.06 67.53 -65.34
N PHE A 697 11.85 68.02 -64.38
CA PHE A 697 12.63 69.25 -64.51
C PHE A 697 13.69 69.15 -65.62
N GLN A 698 14.38 68.01 -65.74
CA GLN A 698 15.34 67.73 -66.82
C GLN A 698 14.64 67.74 -68.19
N LYS A 699 13.45 67.12 -68.28
CA LYS A 699 12.65 67.07 -69.51
C LYS A 699 12.16 68.45 -69.92
N ASP A 700 11.66 69.25 -68.99
CA ASP A 700 11.18 70.60 -69.27
C ASP A 700 12.32 71.58 -69.58
N THR A 701 13.47 71.42 -68.92
CA THR A 701 14.71 72.13 -69.27
C THR A 701 15.15 71.78 -70.71
N ARG A 702 15.15 70.49 -71.08
CA ARG A 702 15.45 70.05 -72.46
C ARG A 702 14.43 70.62 -73.47
N ASN A 703 13.14 70.61 -73.14
CA ASN A 703 12.08 71.20 -73.95
C ASN A 703 12.25 72.72 -74.13
N ALA A 704 12.71 73.44 -73.09
CA ALA A 704 12.99 74.87 -73.15
C ALA A 704 14.20 75.18 -74.05
N PHE A 705 15.31 74.47 -73.89
CA PHE A 705 16.48 74.63 -74.77
C PHE A 705 16.16 74.30 -76.23
N GLN A 706 15.38 73.24 -76.49
CA GLN A 706 15.01 72.85 -77.86
C GLN A 706 14.03 73.84 -78.52
N LYS A 707 13.29 74.64 -77.74
CA LYS A 707 12.50 75.79 -78.25
C LYS A 707 13.37 77.01 -78.53
N LEU A 708 14.40 77.26 -77.72
CA LEU A 708 15.31 78.40 -77.86
C LEU A 708 16.33 78.22 -79.00
N PHE A 709 16.76 76.98 -79.27
CA PHE A 709 17.77 76.67 -80.29
C PHE A 709 17.34 75.51 -81.22
N PRO A 710 16.40 75.72 -82.16
CA PRO A 710 15.82 74.65 -82.99
C PRO A 710 16.79 73.88 -83.89
N HIS A 711 18.01 74.38 -84.10
CA HIS A 711 19.03 73.78 -84.97
C HIS A 711 20.11 72.98 -84.21
N ILE A 712 20.02 72.84 -82.88
CA ILE A 712 20.98 72.07 -82.08
C ILE A 712 20.36 70.73 -81.66
N SER A 713 20.79 69.65 -82.29
CA SER A 713 20.44 68.29 -81.83
C SER A 713 21.26 67.95 -80.59
N ILE A 714 20.61 67.82 -79.43
CA ILE A 714 21.28 67.47 -78.17
C ILE A 714 21.47 65.95 -78.11
N GLU A 715 22.45 65.48 -78.85
CA GLU A 715 22.97 64.10 -78.84
C GLU A 715 24.15 63.99 -77.87
N THR A 716 24.12 62.97 -77.00
CA THR A 716 24.94 62.96 -75.77
C THR A 716 26.35 62.41 -76.02
N HIS A 717 27.27 63.27 -76.47
CA HIS A 717 28.69 62.95 -76.59
C HIS A 717 29.56 63.51 -75.45
N GLN A 718 30.71 62.85 -75.24
CA GLN A 718 31.58 63.00 -74.06
C GLN A 718 32.48 64.25 -74.12
N HIS A 719 33.06 64.61 -72.97
CA HIS A 719 34.03 65.69 -72.81
C HIS A 719 35.21 65.62 -73.80
N SER A 720 35.50 66.75 -74.45
CA SER A 720 36.82 67.10 -74.94
C SER A 720 37.21 68.48 -74.39
N HIS A 721 38.13 68.53 -73.41
CA HIS A 721 38.64 69.80 -72.89
C HIS A 721 39.60 70.47 -73.87
N MET A 722 39.34 71.72 -74.25
CA MET A 722 40.36 72.64 -74.75
C MET A 722 40.91 73.50 -73.61
N LYS A 723 42.23 73.68 -73.57
CA LYS A 723 42.88 74.77 -72.83
C LYS A 723 42.96 76.00 -73.72
N VAL A 724 42.79 77.18 -73.13
CA VAL A 724 43.13 78.48 -73.73
C VAL A 724 43.96 79.26 -72.71
N GLN A 725 44.94 80.03 -73.17
CA GLN A 725 46.04 80.54 -72.34
C GLN A 725 46.04 82.07 -72.25
N GLN A 726 45.91 82.57 -71.01
CA GLN A 726 46.65 83.70 -70.40
C GLN A 726 46.79 85.03 -71.18
N ASN A 727 46.25 86.13 -70.62
CA ASN A 727 47.02 87.38 -70.34
C ASN A 727 46.16 88.54 -69.79
N SER A 728 46.39 88.95 -68.54
CA SER A 728 46.25 90.34 -68.05
C SER A 728 46.75 90.45 -66.61
N SER A 729 47.51 91.51 -66.27
CA SER A 729 48.13 91.67 -64.94
C SER A 729 47.20 92.33 -63.90
N THR A 730 47.68 92.35 -62.65
CA THR A 730 47.12 93.02 -61.45
C THR A 730 45.78 92.49 -60.93
N GLN A 731 44.75 92.31 -61.77
CA GLN A 731 43.53 91.60 -61.33
C GLN A 731 43.79 90.09 -61.11
N CYS A 732 44.87 89.57 -61.71
CA CYS A 732 45.26 88.17 -61.62
C CYS A 732 45.70 87.74 -60.20
N GLN A 733 46.16 88.65 -59.32
CA GLN A 733 46.58 88.25 -57.96
C GLN A 733 45.39 87.95 -57.03
N ASP A 734 44.34 88.78 -57.05
CA ASP A 734 43.11 88.51 -56.30
C ASP A 734 42.38 87.27 -56.83
N LEU A 735 42.38 87.08 -58.16
CA LEU A 735 41.83 85.88 -58.78
C LEU A 735 42.67 84.62 -58.52
N GLN A 736 44.00 84.71 -58.48
CA GLN A 736 44.87 83.61 -58.08
C GLN A 736 44.65 83.26 -56.60
N GLN A 737 44.63 84.25 -55.69
CA GLN A 737 44.40 83.98 -54.27
C GLN A 737 43.00 83.39 -54.00
N LYS A 738 41.97 83.81 -54.76
CA LYS A 738 40.65 83.17 -54.73
C LYS A 738 40.64 81.78 -55.35
N LEU A 739 41.45 81.51 -56.38
CA LEU A 739 41.63 80.17 -56.94
C LEU A 739 42.34 79.26 -55.94
N ASP A 740 43.44 79.71 -55.31
CA ASP A 740 44.20 78.97 -54.31
C ASP A 740 43.31 78.60 -53.10
N VAL A 741 42.54 79.57 -52.58
CA VAL A 741 41.54 79.33 -51.51
C VAL A 741 40.41 78.41 -51.97
N SER A 742 39.96 78.52 -53.23
CA SER A 742 38.95 77.60 -53.78
C SER A 742 39.51 76.17 -53.90
N GLU A 743 40.74 76.00 -54.39
CA GLU A 743 41.41 74.70 -54.46
C GLU A 743 41.68 74.14 -53.05
N GLU A 744 42.05 74.97 -52.07
CA GLU A 744 42.23 74.54 -50.67
C GLU A 744 40.90 74.12 -50.03
N SER A 745 39.80 74.83 -50.30
CA SER A 745 38.45 74.41 -49.91
C SER A 745 38.02 73.11 -50.60
N GLN A 746 38.39 72.91 -51.87
CA GLN A 746 38.13 71.68 -52.62
C GLN A 746 38.97 70.51 -52.09
N ARG A 747 40.24 70.73 -51.72
CA ARG A 747 41.10 69.76 -51.05
C ARG A 747 40.53 69.37 -49.69
N SER A 748 40.02 70.35 -48.92
CA SER A 748 39.35 70.12 -47.64
C SER A 748 38.08 69.28 -47.79
N LEU A 749 37.18 69.64 -48.71
CA LEU A 749 35.95 68.89 -49.00
C LEU A 749 36.25 67.49 -49.55
N GLN A 750 37.30 67.33 -50.36
CA GLN A 750 37.72 66.02 -50.83
C GLN A 750 38.28 65.16 -49.69
N ALA A 751 39.10 65.71 -48.81
CA ALA A 751 39.60 65.00 -47.63
C ALA A 751 38.45 64.58 -46.69
N GLU A 752 37.45 65.45 -46.50
CA GLU A 752 36.24 65.12 -45.72
C GLU A 752 35.43 63.99 -46.40
N CYS A 753 35.27 64.03 -47.72
CA CYS A 753 34.63 62.95 -48.48
C CYS A 753 35.41 61.62 -48.41
N GLU A 754 36.74 61.67 -48.40
CA GLU A 754 37.60 60.51 -48.20
C GLU A 754 37.51 59.97 -46.77
N GLN A 755 37.36 60.84 -45.76
CA GLN A 755 37.10 60.47 -44.36
C GLN A 755 35.70 59.84 -44.19
N TYR A 756 34.66 60.36 -44.83
CA TYR A 756 33.33 59.73 -44.86
C TYR A 756 33.37 58.37 -45.59
N ARG A 757 34.08 58.26 -46.72
CA ARG A 757 34.27 56.97 -47.41
C ARG A 757 35.02 55.96 -46.54
N SER A 758 36.04 56.40 -45.81
CA SER A 758 36.80 55.56 -44.88
C SER A 758 35.92 55.03 -43.75
N THR A 759 35.22 55.92 -43.03
CA THR A 759 34.34 55.56 -41.91
C THR A 759 33.12 54.73 -42.35
N LEU A 760 32.60 54.94 -43.57
CA LEU A 760 31.60 54.05 -44.16
C LEU A 760 32.17 52.65 -44.44
N SER A 761 33.41 52.52 -44.91
CA SER A 761 34.04 51.21 -45.12
C SER A 761 34.37 50.49 -43.80
N GLU A 762 34.74 51.23 -42.76
CA GLU A 762 34.99 50.69 -41.42
C GLU A 762 33.70 50.22 -40.75
N THR A 763 32.62 51.01 -40.84
CA THR A 763 31.30 50.61 -40.34
C THR A 763 30.70 49.45 -41.14
N GLU A 764 30.88 49.39 -42.46
CA GLU A 764 30.50 48.22 -43.28
C GLU A 764 31.28 46.96 -42.84
N SER A 765 32.58 47.09 -42.59
CA SER A 765 33.43 46.00 -42.06
C SER A 765 32.95 45.52 -40.69
N MET A 766 32.68 46.45 -39.75
CA MET A 766 32.16 46.14 -38.43
C MET A 766 30.79 45.45 -38.49
N LEU A 767 29.91 45.90 -39.39
CA LEU A 767 28.58 45.31 -39.57
C LEU A 767 28.68 43.88 -40.13
N LYS A 768 29.62 43.60 -41.05
CA LYS A 768 29.90 42.23 -41.54
C LYS A 768 30.46 41.32 -40.44
N VAL A 769 31.35 41.82 -39.58
CA VAL A 769 31.86 41.06 -38.43
C VAL A 769 30.73 40.76 -37.45
N LEU A 770 29.86 41.73 -37.16
CA LEU A 770 28.74 41.57 -36.25
C LEU A 770 27.65 40.63 -36.82
N GLN A 771 27.34 40.73 -38.12
CA GLN A 771 26.49 39.77 -38.83
C GLN A 771 27.05 38.34 -38.69
N LYS A 772 28.33 38.12 -39.02
CA LYS A 772 28.94 36.80 -38.89
C LYS A 772 28.92 36.30 -37.44
N SER A 773 29.14 37.16 -36.45
CA SER A 773 29.04 36.80 -35.03
C SER A 773 27.64 36.37 -34.60
N VAL A 774 26.58 36.90 -35.25
CA VAL A 774 25.20 36.45 -35.03
C VAL A 774 24.94 35.14 -35.77
N GLU A 775 25.40 34.98 -37.01
CA GLU A 775 25.29 33.74 -37.78
C GLU A 775 26.01 32.56 -37.09
N ASP A 776 27.24 32.77 -36.62
CA ASP A 776 28.02 31.79 -35.85
C ASP A 776 27.28 31.41 -34.54
N GLY A 777 26.75 32.40 -33.82
CA GLY A 777 26.00 32.19 -32.59
C GLY A 777 24.66 31.47 -32.82
N GLU A 778 23.94 31.78 -33.90
CA GLU A 778 22.73 31.05 -34.30
C GLU A 778 23.03 29.58 -34.59
N LEU A 779 24.17 29.26 -35.23
CA LEU A 779 24.58 27.88 -35.47
C LEU A 779 24.93 27.15 -34.16
N GLU A 780 25.62 27.81 -33.23
CA GLU A 780 25.90 27.25 -31.90
C GLU A 780 24.63 26.98 -31.10
N TRP A 781 23.64 27.90 -31.12
CA TRP A 781 22.35 27.68 -30.48
C TRP A 781 21.52 26.58 -31.16
N LYS A 782 21.55 26.48 -32.50
CA LYS A 782 20.89 25.38 -33.24
C LYS A 782 21.50 24.02 -32.89
N SER A 783 22.82 23.92 -32.73
CA SER A 783 23.46 22.71 -32.20
C SER A 783 22.94 22.39 -30.80
N LYS A 784 23.05 23.32 -29.85
CA LYS A 784 22.62 23.10 -28.46
C LYS A 784 21.15 22.72 -28.32
N ILE A 785 20.27 23.22 -29.20
CA ILE A 785 18.86 22.83 -29.25
C ILE A 785 18.72 21.38 -29.77
N SER A 786 19.45 21.02 -30.83
CA SER A 786 19.47 19.64 -31.34
C SER A 786 20.03 18.65 -30.30
N ASP A 787 21.11 19.02 -29.60
CA ASP A 787 21.74 18.21 -28.56
C ASP A 787 20.79 18.00 -27.37
N ALA A 788 20.08 19.07 -26.94
CA ALA A 788 19.07 19.00 -25.89
C ALA A 788 17.80 18.22 -26.30
N GLU A 789 17.38 18.31 -27.57
CA GLU A 789 16.26 17.53 -28.11
C GLU A 789 16.61 16.04 -28.21
N GLN A 790 17.84 15.70 -28.61
CA GLN A 790 18.35 14.33 -28.59
C GLN A 790 18.47 13.78 -27.16
N GLN A 791 18.93 14.57 -26.18
CA GLN A 791 18.94 14.18 -24.77
C GLN A 791 17.53 13.94 -24.22
N LYS A 792 16.57 14.84 -24.55
CA LYS A 792 15.15 14.66 -24.20
C LYS A 792 14.59 13.37 -24.81
N GLN A 793 14.91 13.07 -26.07
CA GLN A 793 14.46 11.85 -26.73
C GLN A 793 15.04 10.60 -26.05
N GLY A 794 16.34 10.58 -25.76
CA GLY A 794 16.98 9.49 -25.01
C GLY A 794 16.37 9.28 -23.62
N ALA A 795 16.02 10.36 -22.91
CA ALA A 795 15.32 10.28 -21.63
C ALA A 795 13.88 9.72 -21.77
N LEU A 796 13.14 10.11 -22.81
CA LEU A 796 11.81 9.56 -23.11
C LEU A 796 11.87 8.06 -23.43
N ASP A 797 12.91 7.61 -24.15
CA ASP A 797 13.07 6.20 -24.48
C ASP A 797 13.55 5.37 -23.27
N GLN A 798 14.33 5.96 -22.35
CA GLN A 798 14.60 5.35 -21.03
C GLN A 798 13.33 5.22 -20.17
N VAL A 799 12.44 6.23 -20.18
CA VAL A 799 11.16 6.17 -19.45
C VAL A 799 10.29 5.01 -19.96
N LYS A 800 10.17 4.82 -21.28
CA LYS A 800 9.43 3.67 -21.85
C LYS A 800 9.98 2.32 -21.39
N VAL A 801 11.30 2.15 -21.38
CA VAL A 801 11.95 0.90 -20.92
C VAL A 801 11.66 0.66 -19.42
N LEU A 802 11.58 1.72 -18.61
CA LEU A 802 11.16 1.61 -17.21
C LEU A 802 9.66 1.29 -17.07
N GLU A 803 8.79 1.89 -17.90
CA GLU A 803 7.35 1.57 -17.95
C GLU A 803 7.11 0.10 -18.34
N GLU A 804 7.78 -0.40 -19.38
CA GLU A 804 7.76 -1.81 -19.81
C GLU A 804 8.28 -2.75 -18.71
N THR A 805 9.34 -2.35 -17.99
CA THR A 805 9.90 -3.11 -16.86
C THR A 805 8.95 -3.16 -15.67
N ILE A 806 8.29 -2.03 -15.34
CA ILE A 806 7.27 -1.95 -14.28
C ILE A 806 6.08 -2.85 -14.63
N GLU A 807 5.61 -2.84 -15.88
CA GLU A 807 4.48 -3.68 -16.26
C GLU A 807 4.83 -5.17 -16.25
N LYS A 808 6.06 -5.55 -16.64
CA LYS A 808 6.57 -6.91 -16.46
C LYS A 808 6.57 -7.34 -14.98
N MET A 809 7.03 -6.47 -14.07
CA MET A 809 6.97 -6.73 -12.63
C MET A 809 5.52 -6.80 -12.09
N ASN A 810 4.58 -6.04 -12.64
CA ASN A 810 3.16 -6.14 -12.29
C ASN A 810 2.57 -7.51 -12.66
N VAL A 811 2.91 -8.04 -13.84
CA VAL A 811 2.50 -9.38 -14.29
C VAL A 811 3.11 -10.47 -13.40
N GLU A 812 4.43 -10.42 -13.17
CA GLU A 812 5.13 -11.38 -12.28
C GLU A 812 4.57 -11.35 -10.85
N ARG A 813 4.16 -10.18 -10.37
CA ARG A 813 3.46 -10.03 -9.08
C ARG A 813 2.05 -10.65 -9.13
N GLN A 814 1.29 -10.48 -10.21
CA GLN A 814 -0.04 -11.09 -10.36
C GLN A 814 0.06 -12.62 -10.35
N ASP A 815 1.04 -13.19 -11.05
CA ASP A 815 1.33 -14.62 -11.07
C ASP A 815 1.77 -15.12 -9.69
N THR A 816 2.62 -14.35 -9.00
CA THR A 816 3.01 -14.62 -7.60
C THR A 816 1.80 -14.64 -6.66
N ASP A 817 0.88 -13.69 -6.80
CA ASP A 817 -0.35 -13.66 -6.01
C ASP A 817 -1.36 -14.75 -6.45
N GLN A 818 -1.30 -15.26 -7.68
CA GLN A 818 -2.03 -16.46 -8.08
C GLN A 818 -1.44 -17.71 -7.44
N LEU A 819 -0.11 -17.85 -7.41
CA LEU A 819 0.58 -18.96 -6.74
C LEU A 819 0.27 -18.98 -5.23
N LYS A 820 0.29 -17.83 -4.55
CA LYS A 820 -0.12 -17.74 -3.13
C LYS A 820 -1.53 -18.26 -2.88
N ARG A 821 -2.49 -17.99 -3.78
CA ARG A 821 -3.87 -18.52 -3.66
C ARG A 821 -3.92 -20.04 -3.83
N GLN A 822 -3.05 -20.61 -4.67
CA GLN A 822 -2.92 -22.07 -4.81
C GLN A 822 -2.26 -22.70 -3.58
N VAL A 823 -1.20 -22.08 -3.04
CA VAL A 823 -0.55 -22.52 -1.79
C VAL A 823 -1.54 -22.49 -0.63
N MET A 824 -2.27 -21.38 -0.41
CA MET A 824 -3.29 -21.27 0.63
C MET A 824 -4.41 -22.32 0.49
N LEU A 825 -4.77 -22.70 -0.73
CA LEU A 825 -5.75 -23.78 -0.97
C LEU A 825 -5.18 -25.17 -0.62
N LEU A 826 -3.90 -25.41 -0.90
CA LEU A 826 -3.21 -26.65 -0.54
C LEU A 826 -2.96 -26.74 0.98
N GLU A 827 -2.63 -25.62 1.63
CA GLU A 827 -2.50 -25.51 3.09
C GLU A 827 -3.84 -25.82 3.78
N ALA A 828 -4.95 -25.22 3.33
CA ALA A 828 -6.29 -25.51 3.86
C ALA A 828 -6.75 -26.96 3.57
N GLN A 829 -6.29 -27.57 2.47
CA GLN A 829 -6.51 -29.00 2.22
C GLN A 829 -5.68 -29.89 3.13
N LEU A 830 -4.41 -29.53 3.41
CA LEU A 830 -3.54 -30.23 4.34
C LEU A 830 -4.05 -30.13 5.78
N GLU A 831 -4.47 -28.95 6.22
CA GLU A 831 -5.05 -28.70 7.53
C GLU A 831 -6.33 -29.52 7.74
N LYS A 832 -7.19 -29.59 6.72
CA LYS A 832 -8.38 -30.48 6.73
C LYS A 832 -8.01 -31.98 6.76
N GLN A 833 -6.93 -32.38 6.09
CA GLN A 833 -6.42 -33.76 6.19
C GLN A 833 -5.89 -34.04 7.60
N LEU A 834 -5.14 -33.12 8.20
CA LEU A 834 -4.66 -33.22 9.59
C LEU A 834 -5.81 -33.28 10.59
N GLU A 835 -6.86 -32.47 10.43
CA GLU A 835 -8.08 -32.55 11.25
C GLU A 835 -8.81 -33.89 11.07
N SER A 836 -8.81 -34.46 9.86
CA SER A 836 -9.32 -35.83 9.65
C SER A 836 -8.43 -36.92 10.27
N ILE A 837 -7.13 -36.65 10.43
CA ILE A 837 -6.20 -37.49 11.19
C ILE A 837 -6.40 -37.29 12.70
N THR A 838 -6.86 -36.12 13.17
CA THR A 838 -7.38 -35.95 14.54
C THR A 838 -8.64 -36.79 14.76
N ILE A 839 -9.48 -37.00 13.74
CA ILE A 839 -10.56 -38.00 13.83
C ILE A 839 -9.98 -39.42 13.94
N SER A 840 -8.85 -39.74 13.30
CA SER A 840 -8.15 -41.03 13.52
C SER A 840 -7.65 -41.23 14.96
N GLN A 841 -7.55 -40.15 15.76
CA GLN A 841 -7.27 -40.24 17.19
C GLN A 841 -8.42 -40.91 17.96
N THR A 842 -9.67 -40.74 17.55
CA THR A 842 -10.81 -41.48 18.13
C THR A 842 -10.72 -42.97 17.82
N TYR A 843 -10.30 -43.35 16.60
CA TYR A 843 -9.99 -44.75 16.27
C TYR A 843 -8.82 -45.31 17.08
N ALA A 844 -7.83 -44.48 17.46
CA ALA A 844 -6.76 -44.90 18.36
C ALA A 844 -7.25 -45.10 19.80
N GLU A 845 -8.18 -44.28 20.28
CA GLU A 845 -8.86 -44.45 21.57
C GLU A 845 -9.76 -45.69 21.59
N GLU A 846 -10.57 -45.93 20.56
CA GLU A 846 -11.37 -47.15 20.38
C GLU A 846 -10.49 -48.40 20.34
N MET A 847 -9.37 -48.37 19.61
CA MET A 847 -8.39 -49.46 19.58
C MET A 847 -7.67 -49.66 20.92
N SER A 848 -7.56 -48.61 21.75
CA SER A 848 -7.05 -48.72 23.13
C SER A 848 -8.07 -49.37 24.06
N GLN A 849 -9.34 -48.96 23.97
CA GLN A 849 -10.46 -49.57 24.72
C GLN A 849 -10.66 -51.04 24.36
N LEU A 850 -10.60 -51.40 23.06
CA LEU A 850 -10.65 -52.77 22.59
C LEU A 850 -9.48 -53.62 23.12
N LYS A 851 -8.25 -53.07 23.19
CA LYS A 851 -7.10 -53.75 23.79
C LYS A 851 -7.26 -53.95 25.30
N ALA A 852 -7.80 -52.96 26.02
CA ALA A 852 -8.08 -53.08 27.44
C ALA A 852 -9.11 -54.18 27.72
N LEU A 853 -10.23 -54.18 27.01
CA LEU A 853 -11.30 -55.19 27.14
C LEU A 853 -10.83 -56.59 26.71
N LEU A 854 -9.95 -56.69 25.70
CA LEU A 854 -9.30 -57.94 25.34
C LEU A 854 -8.35 -58.45 26.45
N SER A 855 -7.59 -57.56 27.10
CA SER A 855 -6.73 -57.96 28.22
C SER A 855 -7.52 -58.37 29.46
N GLU A 856 -8.64 -57.69 29.76
CA GLU A 856 -9.53 -58.05 30.86
C GLU A 856 -10.17 -59.42 30.63
N THR A 857 -10.75 -59.65 29.44
CA THR A 857 -11.33 -60.96 29.09
C THR A 857 -10.29 -62.07 29.04
N GLN A 858 -9.03 -61.78 28.68
CA GLN A 858 -7.93 -62.74 28.78
C GLN A 858 -7.56 -63.07 30.23
N VAL A 859 -7.58 -62.10 31.16
CA VAL A 859 -7.39 -62.34 32.61
C VAL A 859 -8.55 -63.16 33.18
N GLN A 860 -9.80 -62.82 32.85
CA GLN A 860 -10.99 -63.59 33.26
C GLN A 860 -10.92 -65.05 32.77
N LEU A 861 -10.50 -65.27 31.52
CA LEU A 861 -10.32 -66.61 30.95
C LEU A 861 -9.19 -67.40 31.63
N VAL A 862 -8.12 -66.74 32.09
CA VAL A 862 -7.07 -67.37 32.89
C VAL A 862 -7.59 -67.76 34.29
N SER A 863 -8.37 -66.90 34.95
CA SER A 863 -8.99 -67.21 36.25
C SER A 863 -9.93 -68.41 36.13
N ALA A 864 -10.91 -68.35 35.21
CA ALA A 864 -11.86 -69.43 34.99
C ALA A 864 -11.18 -70.76 34.61
N LYS A 865 -10.02 -70.71 33.92
CA LYS A 865 -9.20 -71.89 33.62
C LYS A 865 -8.50 -72.44 34.87
N ALA A 866 -7.99 -71.59 35.75
CA ALA A 866 -7.39 -71.99 37.03
C ALA A 866 -8.44 -72.59 37.97
N GLU A 867 -9.62 -71.96 38.09
CA GLU A 867 -10.78 -72.46 38.83
C GLU A 867 -11.23 -73.84 38.30
N ALA A 868 -11.34 -73.99 36.97
CA ALA A 868 -11.66 -75.28 36.35
C ALA A 868 -10.55 -76.34 36.50
N GLN A 869 -9.30 -75.94 36.75
CA GLN A 869 -8.21 -76.86 37.13
C GLN A 869 -8.29 -77.26 38.61
N GLN A 870 -8.59 -76.32 39.51
CA GLN A 870 -8.84 -76.60 40.92
C GLN A 870 -10.02 -77.56 41.11
N GLN A 871 -11.16 -77.29 40.48
CA GLN A 871 -12.34 -78.18 40.54
C GLN A 871 -12.02 -79.59 40.00
N ARG A 872 -11.13 -79.73 39.01
CA ARG A 872 -10.67 -81.03 38.53
C ARG A 872 -9.76 -81.75 39.53
N ALA A 873 -8.91 -81.00 40.26
CA ALA A 873 -8.09 -81.56 41.33
C ALA A 873 -8.97 -82.02 42.51
N GLU A 874 -9.93 -81.21 42.94
CA GLU A 874 -10.92 -81.54 43.98
C GLU A 874 -11.75 -82.77 43.57
N LEU A 875 -12.27 -82.82 42.34
CA LEU A 875 -12.98 -84.00 41.82
C LEU A 875 -12.08 -85.25 41.68
N SER A 876 -10.76 -85.09 41.53
CA SER A 876 -9.83 -86.22 41.55
C SER A 876 -9.59 -86.73 42.97
N LEU A 877 -9.44 -85.84 43.96
CA LEU A 877 -9.31 -86.19 45.37
C LEU A 877 -10.56 -86.91 45.89
N VAL A 878 -11.76 -86.41 45.57
CA VAL A 878 -13.03 -87.05 45.93
C VAL A 878 -13.16 -88.43 45.29
N LYS A 879 -12.65 -88.64 44.07
CA LYS A 879 -12.60 -89.97 43.45
C LYS A 879 -11.66 -90.92 44.18
N THR A 880 -10.46 -90.48 44.54
CA THR A 880 -9.52 -91.29 45.32
C THR A 880 -10.10 -91.67 46.69
N GLN A 881 -10.73 -90.72 47.40
CA GLN A 881 -11.42 -91.00 48.67
C GLN A 881 -12.60 -91.97 48.50
N LEU A 882 -13.36 -91.88 47.41
CA LEU A 882 -14.44 -92.82 47.11
C LEU A 882 -13.90 -94.22 46.79
N GLU A 883 -12.80 -94.30 46.05
CA GLU A 883 -12.12 -95.56 45.72
C GLU A 883 -11.48 -96.20 46.97
N GLU A 884 -10.85 -95.41 47.83
CA GLU A 884 -10.33 -95.83 49.15
C GLU A 884 -11.45 -96.37 50.05
N ALA A 885 -12.55 -95.62 50.23
CA ALA A 885 -13.72 -96.08 50.99
C ALA A 885 -14.43 -97.30 50.36
N THR A 886 -14.39 -97.45 49.03
CA THR A 886 -14.89 -98.65 48.34
C THR A 886 -14.00 -99.86 48.64
N ASN A 887 -12.67 -99.68 48.65
CA ASN A 887 -11.73 -100.73 49.03
C ASN A 887 -11.87 -101.09 50.52
N GLU A 888 -12.07 -100.12 51.42
CA GLU A 888 -12.35 -100.39 52.84
C GLU A 888 -13.63 -101.25 52.99
N LEU A 889 -14.73 -100.87 52.34
CA LEU A 889 -15.98 -101.64 52.32
C LEU A 889 -15.77 -103.05 51.75
N GLN A 890 -15.01 -103.19 50.65
CA GLN A 890 -14.66 -104.47 50.06
C GLN A 890 -13.90 -105.35 51.05
N THR A 891 -12.91 -104.80 51.78
CA THR A 891 -12.18 -105.55 52.81
C THR A 891 -13.02 -105.88 54.04
N GLU A 892 -13.97 -105.02 54.43
CA GLU A 892 -14.90 -105.34 55.52
C GLU A 892 -15.86 -106.46 55.11
N GLU A 893 -16.31 -106.49 53.85
CA GLU A 893 -17.13 -107.56 53.29
C GLU A 893 -16.34 -108.87 53.16
N ASP A 894 -15.09 -108.84 52.68
CA ASP A 894 -14.20 -110.01 52.66
C ASP A 894 -13.94 -110.56 54.08
N ILE A 895 -13.71 -109.68 55.07
CA ILE A 895 -13.57 -110.07 56.49
C ILE A 895 -14.88 -110.69 57.01
N ARG A 896 -16.05 -110.12 56.69
CA ARG A 896 -17.35 -110.69 57.06
C ARG A 896 -17.58 -112.07 56.43
N GLN A 897 -17.21 -112.26 55.16
CA GLN A 897 -17.26 -113.56 54.49
C GLN A 897 -16.28 -114.57 55.11
N GLN A 898 -15.04 -114.15 55.45
CA GLN A 898 -14.08 -115.00 56.15
C GLN A 898 -14.57 -115.40 57.56
N VAL A 899 -15.20 -114.49 58.29
CA VAL A 899 -15.82 -114.78 59.60
C VAL A 899 -17.01 -115.73 59.46
N ALA A 900 -17.85 -115.58 58.43
CA ALA A 900 -18.93 -116.51 58.14
C ALA A 900 -18.41 -117.92 57.79
N SER A 901 -17.41 -118.01 56.90
CA SER A 901 -16.74 -119.27 56.53
C SER A 901 -16.08 -119.96 57.73
N ASN A 902 -15.41 -119.20 58.60
CA ASN A 902 -14.85 -119.71 59.86
C ASN A 902 -15.97 -120.20 60.80
N TYR A 903 -17.13 -119.54 60.84
CA TYR A 903 -18.28 -119.97 61.64
C TYR A 903 -18.89 -121.27 61.10
N GLU A 904 -19.03 -121.40 59.79
CA GLU A 904 -19.48 -122.64 59.13
C GLU A 904 -18.53 -123.82 59.40
N GLN A 905 -17.21 -123.60 59.35
CA GLN A 905 -16.22 -124.62 59.77
C GLN A 905 -16.36 -124.99 61.24
N VAL A 906 -16.53 -124.03 62.15
CA VAL A 906 -16.69 -124.29 63.60
C VAL A 906 -18.01 -124.98 63.92
N THR A 907 -19.08 -124.77 63.15
CA THR A 907 -20.32 -125.55 63.26
C THR A 907 -20.17 -126.96 62.70
N HIS A 908 -19.51 -127.14 61.54
CA HIS A 908 -19.26 -128.46 60.97
C HIS A 908 -18.34 -129.31 61.88
N PHE A 909 -17.42 -128.70 62.62
CA PHE A 909 -16.61 -129.36 63.67
C PHE A 909 -17.37 -129.62 64.98
N ARG A 910 -18.64 -129.23 65.10
CA ARG A 910 -19.50 -129.49 66.27
C ARG A 910 -20.56 -130.57 66.00
N GLU A 911 -20.80 -130.91 64.73
CA GLU A 911 -21.71 -131.99 64.30
C GLU A 911 -20.99 -133.32 64.03
N LEU A 912 -19.69 -133.39 64.36
CA LEU A 912 -18.80 -134.56 64.29
C LEU A 912 -18.34 -135.00 65.69
#